data_AF-A0A939RAH9-F1
#
_entry.id   AF-A0A939RAH9-F1
#
_cell.length_a   1.000
_cell.length_b   1.000
_cell.length_c   1.000
_cell.angle_alpha   90.00
_cell.angle_beta   90.00
_cell.angle_gamma   90.00
#
_symmetry.space_group_name_H-M   'P 1'
#
loop_
_entity.id
_entity.type
_entity.pdbx_description
1 polymer ?
#
loop_
_entity_poly.entity_id
_entity_poly.type
_entity_poly.pdbx_seq_one_letter_code
_entity_poly.pdbx_strand_id
1 'polypeptide(L)'
;MKKFSKSLLVFFLTVVMAFTMSGLSSIPARADEEPVTPVYTVSKTAPVVSVARPKISVKEKDGQVTLTIKKTKNALGYEIYVKAEGMKDYVYAGNIDQDGTKKRTHTVAIDNSKDGVYYVRIRAFNGTNYSKYSKAKKIVIEGNAATGKETAILFTSDVHCGIDQGFTYVGIKAVKDALSKDYGYQVLLVDNGDSIQGESIGTLTKGEAIIELMNAVGYDIAIPGNHEFDYGMDNFLELTKKANFPYISCNLNKEGKLVLEPYVIKKVNGMKIAFVGVDTPKTFTSSTPRYFMNDKGEYIYGFMQDDTGEKLYNAIQKAVDDARKDGADYVVAMCHLGNEYDCQPWTYVDVISHTNGIDVLIDGHSHDTDKNTVENKDGKPILRQACGTKLSNIGYVTIAPNGEIDTGLLNWNNNISAVELFGLRNEVSDVMEKELQTFDAKLKEVVAKTDVQLTVNDPVAKDDKGNPIRIVRMTETNLGDLCADAYLDQSGADVAIVNAGGIRANIASGDITFNDIISVHPFGNMLTVIEVTGQQLLDALEWGCRVTPSSTGGFPQVAGMTFEIHTYIDSSCTLDENGLFTGVSGEYRVKNVKINGQDLDLKKTYTLASTDYTLLNHGDGYNMFNDCKVTQNAVKIDNQVLIDYITGTLSGIVGEKYSNPYGEGRIVAVEQ
;
A
#
# COMPACT_ATOMS: atom_id res chain seq x y z
N MET A 1 -21.87 2.29 8.80
CA MET A 1 -21.97 1.38 7.62
C MET A 1 -22.68 1.93 6.37
N LYS A 2 -23.94 2.42 6.37
CA LYS A 2 -24.67 2.77 5.11
C LYS A 2 -24.63 4.25 4.65
N LYS A 3 -24.14 5.19 5.46
CA LYS A 3 -24.17 6.65 5.14
C LYS A 3 -22.94 7.16 4.39
N PHE A 4 -21.76 6.66 4.75
CA PHE A 4 -20.50 7.11 4.16
C PHE A 4 -20.30 6.58 2.73
N SER A 5 -20.50 5.26 2.52
CA SER A 5 -20.35 4.66 1.17
C SER A 5 -21.37 5.17 0.15
N LYS A 6 -22.55 5.63 0.60
CA LYS A 6 -23.56 6.22 -0.29
C LYS A 6 -23.24 7.66 -0.71
N SER A 7 -22.65 8.45 0.18
CA SER A 7 -22.25 9.83 -0.14
C SER A 7 -21.08 9.86 -1.14
N LEU A 8 -20.20 8.87 -1.04
CA LEU A 8 -19.09 8.65 -1.96
C LEU A 8 -19.54 8.02 -3.30
N LEU A 9 -20.53 7.13 -3.29
CA LEU A 9 -21.14 6.63 -4.53
C LEU A 9 -21.83 7.77 -5.30
N VAL A 10 -22.44 8.71 -4.58
CA VAL A 10 -23.01 9.94 -5.16
C VAL A 10 -21.91 10.88 -5.67
N PHE A 11 -20.75 10.97 -5.01
CA PHE A 11 -19.58 11.68 -5.55
C PHE A 11 -19.17 11.13 -6.92
N PHE A 12 -18.98 9.81 -7.02
CA PHE A 12 -18.63 9.14 -8.29
C PHE A 12 -19.70 9.32 -9.38
N LEU A 13 -20.99 9.21 -9.05
CA LEU A 13 -22.08 9.43 -10.02
C LEU A 13 -22.25 10.90 -10.44
N THR A 14 -21.94 11.86 -9.55
CA THR A 14 -22.11 13.29 -9.83
C THR A 14 -20.95 13.83 -10.67
N VAL A 15 -19.72 13.35 -10.44
CA VAL A 15 -18.56 13.65 -11.30
C VAL A 15 -18.76 13.06 -12.70
N VAL A 16 -19.26 11.82 -12.82
CA VAL A 16 -19.56 11.18 -14.12
C VAL A 16 -20.70 11.90 -14.87
N MET A 17 -21.72 12.43 -14.19
CA MET A 17 -22.81 13.19 -14.86
C MET A 17 -22.42 14.62 -15.23
N ALA A 18 -21.52 15.27 -14.50
CA ALA A 18 -21.10 16.63 -14.80
C ALA A 18 -20.20 16.72 -16.06
N PHE A 19 -19.40 15.69 -16.33
CA PHE A 19 -18.47 15.67 -17.47
C PHE A 19 -19.01 14.99 -18.74
N THR A 20 -20.09 14.21 -18.65
CA THR A 20 -20.71 13.56 -19.83
C THR A 20 -21.60 14.49 -20.68
N MET A 21 -21.83 15.73 -20.26
CA MET A 21 -22.62 16.71 -21.06
C MET A 21 -21.80 17.57 -22.02
N SER A 22 -20.48 17.38 -22.11
CA SER A 22 -19.63 18.08 -23.07
C SER A 22 -18.64 17.12 -23.74
N GLY A 23 -19.12 16.34 -24.70
CA GLY A 23 -18.24 15.61 -25.62
C GLY A 23 -18.58 14.15 -25.77
N LEU A 24 -19.58 13.83 -26.59
CA LEU A 24 -19.69 12.53 -27.23
C LEU A 24 -20.36 12.71 -28.60
N SER A 25 -19.52 13.08 -29.57
CA SER A 25 -19.78 12.80 -30.97
C SER A 25 -18.81 11.72 -31.44
N SER A 26 -19.39 10.58 -31.83
CA SER A 26 -18.88 9.57 -32.78
C SER A 26 -17.57 8.83 -32.49
N ILE A 27 -17.69 7.55 -32.14
CA ILE A 27 -16.78 6.46 -32.57
C ILE A 27 -17.64 5.25 -32.98
N PRO A 28 -17.33 4.54 -34.09
CA PRO A 28 -18.24 3.58 -34.74
C PRO A 28 -18.13 2.16 -34.18
N ALA A 29 -19.25 1.43 -34.25
CA ALA A 29 -19.36 0.03 -33.88
C ALA A 29 -18.63 -0.89 -34.88
N ARG A 30 -17.87 -1.86 -34.36
CA ARG A 30 -17.35 -2.98 -35.14
C ARG A 30 -18.22 -4.22 -34.85
N ALA A 31 -18.69 -4.81 -35.94
CA ALA A 31 -19.46 -6.04 -35.98
C ALA A 31 -18.58 -7.25 -35.65
N ASP A 32 -19.18 -8.24 -34.98
CA ASP A 32 -19.20 -9.66 -35.38
C ASP A 32 -19.46 -10.52 -34.14
N GLU A 33 -20.73 -10.88 -33.92
CA GLU A 33 -21.17 -12.15 -33.33
C GLU A 33 -22.72 -12.18 -33.37
N GLU A 34 -23.27 -13.12 -34.15
CA GLU A 34 -24.73 -13.30 -34.29
C GLU A 34 -25.33 -13.78 -32.96
N PRO A 35 -26.32 -13.07 -32.38
CA PRO A 35 -27.01 -13.55 -31.21
C PRO A 35 -28.04 -14.61 -31.61
N VAL A 36 -27.88 -15.81 -31.06
CA VAL A 36 -28.89 -16.88 -31.09
C VAL A 36 -30.18 -16.36 -30.44
N THR A 37 -31.16 -15.96 -31.24
CA THR A 37 -32.51 -15.62 -30.78
C THR A 37 -33.27 -16.87 -30.34
N PRO A 38 -33.71 -17.00 -29.08
CA PRO A 38 -34.69 -18.01 -28.72
C PRO A 38 -36.05 -17.61 -29.32
N VAL A 39 -36.57 -18.45 -30.21
CA VAL A 39 -37.94 -18.34 -30.72
C VAL A 39 -38.90 -18.68 -29.59
N TYR A 40 -39.46 -17.65 -28.94
CA TYR A 40 -40.63 -17.83 -28.07
C TYR A 40 -41.90 -17.76 -28.92
N THR A 41 -42.53 -18.92 -29.10
CA THR A 41 -43.86 -19.05 -29.69
C THR A 41 -44.87 -18.29 -28.82
N VAL A 42 -45.40 -17.17 -29.32
CA VAL A 42 -46.45 -16.40 -28.65
C VAL A 42 -47.76 -17.18 -28.70
N SER A 43 -48.08 -17.88 -27.61
CA SER A 43 -49.39 -18.47 -27.40
C SER A 43 -50.32 -17.43 -26.74
N LYS A 44 -51.43 -17.12 -27.42
CA LYS A 44 -52.70 -16.53 -26.93
C LYS A 44 -52.59 -15.40 -25.90
N THR A 45 -52.96 -14.20 -26.34
CA THR A 45 -53.27 -13.00 -25.54
C THR A 45 -53.96 -13.34 -24.20
N ALA A 46 -53.16 -13.41 -23.13
CA ALA A 46 -53.65 -13.23 -21.78
C ALA A 46 -54.13 -11.77 -21.66
N PRO A 47 -55.27 -11.49 -21.01
CA PRO A 47 -55.75 -10.12 -20.85
C PRO A 47 -54.67 -9.28 -20.16
N VAL A 48 -54.37 -8.09 -20.69
CA VAL A 48 -53.51 -7.10 -20.02
C VAL A 48 -54.15 -6.80 -18.67
N VAL A 49 -53.61 -7.39 -17.60
CA VAL A 49 -54.13 -7.22 -16.26
C VAL A 49 -53.76 -5.80 -15.82
N SER A 50 -54.69 -4.86 -15.97
CA SER A 50 -54.49 -3.50 -15.48
C SER A 50 -54.26 -3.53 -13.96
N VAL A 51 -53.12 -2.99 -13.54
CA VAL A 51 -52.75 -2.86 -12.12
C VAL A 51 -53.31 -1.56 -11.59
N ALA A 52 -54.10 -1.63 -10.52
CA ALA A 52 -54.75 -0.44 -9.97
C ALA A 52 -53.71 0.53 -9.36
N ARG A 53 -54.06 1.82 -9.31
CA ARG A 53 -53.19 2.84 -8.67
C ARG A 53 -53.12 2.57 -7.15
N PRO A 54 -51.92 2.42 -6.57
CA PRO A 54 -51.78 2.10 -5.16
C PRO A 54 -52.04 3.29 -4.24
N LYS A 55 -52.41 2.99 -2.99
CA LYS A 55 -52.65 3.98 -1.93
C LYS A 55 -51.66 3.79 -0.78
N ILE A 56 -50.99 4.88 -0.39
CA ILE A 56 -50.01 4.91 0.69
C ILE A 56 -50.36 5.92 1.78
N SER A 57 -49.93 5.59 2.99
CA SER A 57 -49.70 6.54 4.08
C SER A 57 -48.26 6.41 4.56
N VAL A 58 -47.73 7.49 5.11
CA VAL A 58 -46.37 7.59 5.65
C VAL A 58 -46.46 8.01 7.10
N LYS A 59 -45.58 7.45 7.94
CA LYS A 59 -45.33 7.91 9.29
C LYS A 59 -43.82 8.03 9.47
N GLU A 60 -43.38 9.15 10.00
CA GLU A 60 -42.01 9.37 10.42
C GLU A 60 -41.97 9.26 11.96
N LYS A 61 -40.91 8.63 12.47
CA LYS A 61 -40.57 8.60 13.89
C LYS A 61 -39.07 8.36 14.01
N ASP A 62 -38.36 9.22 14.75
CA ASP A 62 -36.93 9.09 15.08
C ASP A 62 -36.02 8.90 13.83
N GLY A 63 -36.35 9.58 12.72
CA GLY A 63 -35.61 9.48 11.45
C GLY A 63 -35.91 8.21 10.64
N GLN A 64 -36.82 7.34 11.09
CA GLN A 64 -37.31 6.20 10.33
C GLN A 64 -38.66 6.49 9.67
N VAL A 65 -38.74 6.32 8.36
CA VAL A 65 -39.98 6.48 7.59
C VAL A 65 -40.64 5.13 7.36
N THR A 66 -41.80 4.92 7.97
CA THR A 66 -42.64 3.75 7.73
C THR A 66 -43.73 4.07 6.71
N LEU A 67 -43.69 3.39 5.56
CA LEU A 67 -44.77 3.33 4.59
C LEU A 67 -45.80 2.30 5.03
N THR A 68 -47.08 2.64 4.93
CA THR A 68 -48.18 1.66 4.96
C THR A 68 -48.87 1.66 3.61
N ILE A 69 -48.82 0.53 2.92
CA ILE A 69 -49.38 0.32 1.59
C ILE A 69 -50.68 -0.48 1.72
N LYS A 70 -51.79 0.02 1.17
CA LYS A 70 -53.03 -0.75 1.08
C LYS A 70 -52.93 -1.75 -0.07
N LYS A 71 -53.44 -2.97 0.15
CA LYS A 71 -53.52 -4.01 -0.87
C LYS A 71 -54.11 -3.46 -2.17
N THR A 72 -53.41 -3.68 -3.27
CA THR A 72 -53.75 -3.17 -4.59
C THR A 72 -54.17 -4.35 -5.46
N LYS A 73 -55.36 -4.22 -6.05
CA LYS A 73 -55.93 -5.28 -6.90
C LYS A 73 -54.96 -5.56 -8.06
N ASN A 74 -54.67 -6.84 -8.26
CA ASN A 74 -53.79 -7.37 -9.30
C ASN A 74 -52.30 -6.98 -9.22
N ALA A 75 -51.81 -6.49 -8.08
CA ALA A 75 -50.39 -6.22 -7.89
C ALA A 75 -49.64 -7.46 -7.33
N LEU A 76 -48.44 -7.72 -7.84
CA LEU A 76 -47.45 -8.64 -7.26
C LEU A 76 -46.51 -7.93 -6.29
N GLY A 77 -46.30 -6.62 -6.47
CA GLY A 77 -45.48 -5.81 -5.59
C GLY A 77 -45.55 -4.33 -5.91
N TYR A 78 -44.68 -3.57 -5.26
CA TYR A 78 -44.59 -2.12 -5.34
C TYR A 78 -43.14 -1.67 -5.46
N GLU A 79 -42.91 -0.67 -6.28
CA GLU A 79 -41.65 0.08 -6.29
C GLU A 79 -41.81 1.41 -5.58
N ILE A 80 -40.78 1.80 -4.84
CA ILE A 80 -40.77 2.98 -3.97
C ILE A 80 -39.82 4.01 -4.55
N TYR A 81 -40.27 5.26 -4.57
CA TYR A 81 -39.53 6.37 -5.13
C TYR A 81 -39.53 7.55 -4.16
N VAL A 82 -38.36 8.15 -3.95
CA VAL A 82 -38.13 9.25 -3.01
C VAL A 82 -37.54 10.44 -3.75
N LYS A 83 -37.88 11.66 -3.31
CA LYS A 83 -37.35 12.90 -3.84
C LYS A 83 -37.21 13.94 -2.73
N ALA A 84 -36.07 14.62 -2.64
CA ALA A 84 -35.90 15.78 -1.77
C ALA A 84 -36.60 17.02 -2.38
N GLU A 85 -37.12 17.90 -1.54
CA GLU A 85 -37.62 19.22 -1.98
C GLU A 85 -36.50 19.98 -2.73
N GLY A 86 -36.84 20.60 -3.86
CA GLY A 86 -35.86 21.23 -4.77
C GLY A 86 -35.29 20.31 -5.87
N MET A 87 -35.34 18.99 -5.72
CA MET A 87 -34.93 18.08 -6.80
C MET A 87 -36.00 17.94 -7.88
N LYS A 88 -35.56 17.79 -9.14
CA LYS A 88 -36.44 17.61 -10.30
C LYS A 88 -37.04 16.21 -10.34
N ASP A 89 -36.19 15.19 -10.17
CA ASP A 89 -36.54 13.79 -10.41
C ASP A 89 -36.64 12.96 -9.12
N TYR A 90 -37.45 11.89 -9.16
CA TYR A 90 -37.53 10.92 -8.07
C TYR A 90 -36.52 9.80 -8.30
N VAL A 91 -35.83 9.37 -7.24
CA VAL A 91 -34.87 8.26 -7.26
C VAL A 91 -35.55 6.99 -6.74
N TYR A 92 -35.21 5.84 -7.33
CA TYR A 92 -35.67 4.54 -6.88
C TYR A 92 -35.07 4.20 -5.50
N ALA A 93 -35.91 3.81 -4.55
CA ALA A 93 -35.53 3.54 -3.16
C ALA A 93 -35.72 2.09 -2.74
N GLY A 94 -36.21 1.23 -3.63
CA GLY A 94 -36.41 -0.21 -3.40
C GLY A 94 -37.79 -0.70 -3.82
N ASN A 95 -38.03 -1.99 -3.65
CA ASN A 95 -39.30 -2.66 -3.92
C ASN A 95 -39.78 -3.47 -2.71
N ILE A 96 -41.08 -3.78 -2.73
CA ILE A 96 -41.72 -4.66 -1.76
C ILE A 96 -42.81 -5.49 -2.42
N ASP A 97 -42.78 -6.80 -2.20
CA ASP A 97 -43.82 -7.67 -2.72
C ASP A 97 -45.17 -7.39 -2.05
N GLN A 98 -46.24 -7.65 -2.76
CA GLN A 98 -47.58 -7.70 -2.19
C GLN A 98 -47.84 -9.11 -1.68
N ASP A 99 -48.33 -9.21 -0.45
CA ASP A 99 -48.83 -10.46 0.10
C ASP A 99 -50.37 -10.42 0.26
N GLY A 100 -50.93 -11.50 0.80
CA GLY A 100 -52.37 -11.62 1.03
C GLY A 100 -52.97 -10.56 1.97
N THR A 101 -52.15 -9.82 2.72
CA THR A 101 -52.60 -8.92 3.78
C THR A 101 -53.32 -7.68 3.26
N LYS A 102 -54.24 -7.12 4.07
CA LYS A 102 -55.01 -5.91 3.70
C LYS A 102 -54.14 -4.64 3.66
N LYS A 103 -53.08 -4.60 4.46
CA LYS A 103 -52.11 -3.51 4.56
C LYS A 103 -50.74 -4.09 4.85
N ARG A 104 -49.70 -3.59 4.18
CA ARG A 104 -48.31 -3.95 4.42
C ARG A 104 -47.52 -2.73 4.84
N THR A 105 -46.66 -2.89 5.85
CA THR A 105 -45.74 -1.84 6.30
C THR A 105 -44.34 -2.10 5.77
N HIS A 106 -43.63 -1.03 5.42
CA HIS A 106 -42.23 -1.09 4.97
C HIS A 106 -41.48 0.12 5.48
N THR A 107 -40.31 -0.08 6.05
CA THR A 107 -39.45 1.02 6.47
C THR A 107 -38.53 1.41 5.31
N VAL A 108 -38.65 2.65 4.87
CA VAL A 108 -37.72 3.24 3.89
C VAL A 108 -36.63 3.96 4.67
N ALA A 109 -35.38 3.58 4.41
CA ALA A 109 -34.25 4.34 4.89
C ALA A 109 -34.13 5.63 4.06
N ILE A 110 -34.56 6.75 4.63
CA ILE A 110 -34.25 8.08 4.11
C ILE A 110 -33.05 8.59 4.93
N ASP A 111 -32.12 9.27 4.27
CA ASP A 111 -30.94 9.83 4.94
C ASP A 111 -31.39 10.89 5.96
N ASN A 112 -31.29 10.53 7.25
CA ASN A 112 -31.64 11.40 8.37
C ASN A 112 -30.46 12.27 8.83
N SER A 113 -29.37 12.38 8.04
CA SER A 113 -28.29 13.35 8.30
C SER A 113 -28.64 14.77 7.88
N LYS A 114 -29.68 14.97 7.06
CA LYS A 114 -30.10 16.28 6.56
C LYS A 114 -31.56 16.55 6.89
N ASP A 115 -31.79 17.63 7.65
CA ASP A 115 -33.10 18.24 7.81
C ASP A 115 -33.70 18.52 6.44
N GLY A 116 -34.98 18.20 6.25
CA GLY A 116 -35.59 18.50 4.98
C GLY A 116 -36.97 17.92 4.74
N VAL A 117 -37.58 18.43 3.68
CA VAL A 117 -38.83 17.94 3.15
C VAL A 117 -38.56 16.92 2.06
N TYR A 118 -39.14 15.74 2.20
CA TYR A 118 -39.06 14.67 1.22
C TYR A 118 -40.45 14.31 0.70
N TYR A 119 -40.50 13.81 -0.53
CA TYR A 119 -41.70 13.31 -1.17
C TYR A 119 -41.53 11.84 -1.51
N VAL A 120 -42.47 11.01 -1.07
CA VAL A 120 -42.47 9.57 -1.38
C VAL A 120 -43.69 9.21 -2.21
N ARG A 121 -43.47 8.45 -3.28
CA ARG A 121 -44.53 7.87 -4.10
C ARG A 121 -44.18 6.42 -4.43
N ILE A 122 -45.19 5.64 -4.77
CA ILE A 122 -45.00 4.23 -5.18
C ILE A 122 -45.75 3.94 -6.48
N ARG A 123 -45.36 2.90 -7.20
CA ARG A 123 -46.18 2.30 -8.27
C ARG A 123 -46.27 0.80 -8.04
N ALA A 124 -47.41 0.20 -8.36
CA ALA A 124 -47.61 -1.24 -8.25
C ALA A 124 -47.19 -1.92 -9.55
N PHE A 125 -46.65 -3.14 -9.45
CA PHE A 125 -46.25 -3.95 -10.61
C PHE A 125 -46.88 -5.34 -10.58
N ASN A 126 -47.04 -5.92 -11.77
CA ASN A 126 -47.40 -7.33 -11.99
C ASN A 126 -46.68 -7.81 -13.26
N GLY A 127 -45.55 -8.50 -13.09
CA GLY A 127 -44.60 -8.76 -14.18
C GLY A 127 -44.08 -7.44 -14.75
N THR A 128 -44.18 -7.27 -16.07
CA THR A 128 -43.78 -6.04 -16.78
C THR A 128 -44.84 -4.93 -16.79
N ASN A 129 -46.03 -5.16 -16.22
CA ASN A 129 -47.11 -4.18 -16.18
C ASN A 129 -47.03 -3.31 -14.92
N TYR A 130 -47.06 -1.98 -15.11
CA TYR A 130 -46.98 -1.00 -14.02
C TYR A 130 -48.23 -0.13 -13.92
N SER A 131 -48.64 0.18 -12.69
CA SER A 131 -49.67 1.18 -12.43
C SER A 131 -49.14 2.60 -12.63
N LYS A 132 -50.05 3.58 -12.72
CA LYS A 132 -49.69 4.99 -12.44
C LYS A 132 -49.13 5.12 -11.01
N TYR A 133 -48.21 6.06 -10.80
CA TYR A 133 -47.69 6.38 -9.46
C TYR A 133 -48.81 6.83 -8.50
N SER A 134 -48.71 6.50 -7.22
CA SER A 134 -49.54 7.05 -6.14
C SER A 134 -49.46 8.58 -6.08
N LYS A 135 -50.35 9.22 -5.30
CA LYS A 135 -50.11 10.62 -4.94
C LYS A 135 -48.87 10.67 -4.05
N ALA A 136 -47.95 11.59 -4.36
CA ALA A 136 -46.78 11.82 -3.52
C ALA A 136 -47.21 12.21 -2.11
N LYS A 137 -46.48 11.72 -1.11
CA LYS A 137 -46.68 12.05 0.29
C LYS A 137 -45.48 12.84 0.78
N LYS A 138 -45.76 14.03 1.31
CA LYS A 138 -44.78 14.88 2.00
C LYS A 138 -44.39 14.23 3.33
N ILE A 139 -43.10 14.25 3.60
CA ILE A 139 -42.47 13.83 4.85
C ILE A 139 -41.58 14.99 5.27
N VAL A 140 -41.64 15.38 6.53
CA VAL A 140 -40.70 16.30 7.13
C VAL A 140 -39.80 15.45 8.02
N ILE A 141 -38.50 15.50 7.78
CA ILE A 141 -37.51 14.85 8.64
C ILE A 141 -36.85 15.98 9.42
N GLU A 142 -37.08 15.98 10.73
CA GLU A 142 -36.34 16.77 11.71
C GLU A 142 -35.19 15.87 12.18
N GLY A 143 -33.97 16.17 11.75
CA GLY A 143 -32.80 15.38 12.04
C GLY A 143 -32.40 15.51 13.51
N ASN A 144 -31.96 14.40 14.10
CA ASN A 144 -31.08 14.41 15.27
C ASN A 144 -29.64 14.61 14.79
N ALA A 145 -29.41 15.62 13.95
CA ALA A 145 -28.07 15.97 13.50
C ALA A 145 -27.35 16.57 14.72
N ALA A 146 -26.32 15.87 15.21
CA ALA A 146 -25.34 16.52 16.05
C ALA A 146 -24.84 17.76 15.30
N THR A 147 -25.04 18.93 15.88
CA THR A 147 -24.73 20.22 15.27
C THR A 147 -23.22 20.42 15.28
N GLY A 148 -22.54 19.88 14.26
CA GLY A 148 -21.09 20.04 14.08
C GLY A 148 -20.63 19.56 12.71
N LYS A 149 -19.52 20.11 12.21
CA LYS A 149 -18.86 19.62 11.00
C LYS A 149 -18.08 18.34 11.34
N GLU A 150 -18.18 17.32 10.50
CA GLU A 150 -17.35 16.12 10.60
C GLU A 150 -15.89 16.45 10.28
N THR A 151 -14.96 15.76 10.95
CA THR A 151 -13.53 15.84 10.65
C THR A 151 -13.12 14.59 9.89
N ALA A 152 -12.37 14.75 8.80
CA ALA A 152 -11.73 13.65 8.09
C ALA A 152 -10.21 13.80 8.17
N ILE A 153 -9.53 12.73 8.52
CA ILE A 153 -8.08 12.61 8.41
C ILE A 153 -7.85 11.64 7.27
N LEU A 154 -7.48 12.16 6.11
CA LEU A 154 -7.00 11.34 5.00
C LEU A 154 -5.55 10.95 5.27
N PHE A 155 -5.17 9.75 4.87
CA PHE A 155 -3.78 9.34 4.94
C PHE A 155 -3.34 8.50 3.76
N THR A 156 -2.04 8.59 3.48
CA THR A 156 -1.29 7.74 2.56
C THR A 156 -0.17 7.03 3.31
N SER A 157 0.38 5.99 2.69
CA SER A 157 1.53 5.22 3.15
C SER A 157 2.10 4.48 1.95
N ASP A 158 3.38 4.13 2.02
CA ASP A 158 4.02 3.21 1.08
C ASP A 158 3.78 3.63 -0.38
N VAL A 159 3.81 4.93 -0.63
CA VAL A 159 3.57 5.48 -1.97
C VAL A 159 4.64 4.96 -2.93
N HIS A 160 5.85 4.79 -2.42
CA HIS A 160 7.00 4.28 -3.14
C HIS A 160 7.22 4.99 -4.48
N CYS A 161 7.05 6.31 -4.51
CA CYS A 161 7.12 7.11 -5.73
C CYS A 161 6.11 6.74 -6.85
N GLY A 162 5.07 5.95 -6.54
CA GLY A 162 3.99 5.60 -7.47
C GLY A 162 3.08 6.79 -7.76
N ILE A 163 3.51 7.68 -8.66
CA ILE A 163 2.84 8.96 -8.90
C ILE A 163 1.85 8.96 -10.07
N ASP A 164 1.90 7.98 -10.95
CA ASP A 164 1.11 7.89 -12.19
C ASP A 164 0.01 6.81 -12.14
N GLN A 165 -0.06 6.06 -11.05
CA GLN A 165 -1.02 4.97 -10.82
C GLN A 165 -2.01 5.32 -9.69
N GLY A 166 -3.08 4.53 -9.58
CA GLY A 166 -4.04 4.68 -8.49
C GLY A 166 -4.77 6.01 -8.54
N PHE A 167 -4.87 6.66 -7.38
CA PHE A 167 -5.40 8.01 -7.28
C PHE A 167 -4.42 9.07 -7.79
N THR A 168 -3.10 8.81 -7.78
CA THR A 168 -2.03 9.83 -7.91
C THR A 168 -2.13 10.96 -6.87
N TYR A 169 -1.13 11.83 -6.79
CA TYR A 169 -1.22 13.05 -5.97
C TYR A 169 -2.31 14.03 -6.43
N VAL A 170 -2.62 14.07 -7.74
CA VAL A 170 -3.69 14.90 -8.30
C VAL A 170 -5.07 14.42 -7.81
N GLY A 171 -5.31 13.11 -7.80
CA GLY A 171 -6.58 12.55 -7.31
C GLY A 171 -6.74 12.70 -5.80
N ILE A 172 -5.67 12.57 -5.01
CA ILE A 172 -5.70 12.87 -3.57
C ILE A 172 -6.14 14.32 -3.33
N LYS A 173 -5.56 15.27 -4.06
CA LYS A 173 -5.94 16.68 -3.97
C LYS A 173 -7.41 16.89 -4.33
N ALA A 174 -7.91 16.21 -5.37
CA ALA A 174 -9.32 16.29 -5.76
C ALA A 174 -10.24 15.75 -4.67
N VAL A 175 -9.90 14.63 -4.03
CA VAL A 175 -10.66 14.05 -2.91
C VAL A 175 -10.67 14.98 -1.71
N LYS A 176 -9.49 15.50 -1.32
CA LYS A 176 -9.35 16.46 -0.21
C LYS A 176 -10.23 17.69 -0.43
N ASP A 177 -10.15 18.27 -1.62
CA ASP A 177 -10.93 19.45 -1.99
C ASP A 177 -12.43 19.19 -2.01
N ALA A 178 -12.87 18.06 -2.56
CA ALA A 178 -14.27 17.68 -2.59
C ALA A 178 -14.84 17.51 -1.16
N LEU A 179 -14.15 16.74 -0.30
CA LEU A 179 -14.57 16.56 1.09
C LEU A 179 -14.72 17.89 1.82
N SER A 180 -13.79 18.82 1.60
CA SER A 180 -13.83 20.13 2.25
C SER A 180 -14.89 21.06 1.68
N LYS A 181 -14.90 21.26 0.36
CA LYS A 181 -15.71 22.28 -0.32
C LYS A 181 -17.16 21.83 -0.54
N ASP A 182 -17.37 20.58 -0.90
CA ASP A 182 -18.68 20.06 -1.33
C ASP A 182 -19.43 19.34 -0.20
N TYR A 183 -18.68 18.68 0.69
CA TYR A 183 -19.24 17.90 1.80
C TYR A 183 -19.05 18.55 3.17
N GLY A 184 -18.31 19.66 3.26
CA GLY A 184 -18.19 20.47 4.46
C GLY A 184 -17.34 19.87 5.58
N TYR A 185 -16.52 18.85 5.27
CA TYR A 185 -15.55 18.29 6.22
C TYR A 185 -14.43 19.30 6.47
N GLN A 186 -13.86 19.25 7.68
CA GLN A 186 -12.50 19.72 7.85
C GLN A 186 -11.56 18.56 7.63
N VAL A 187 -10.63 18.73 6.69
CA VAL A 187 -9.79 17.66 6.19
C VAL A 187 -8.35 17.93 6.59
N LEU A 188 -7.76 16.98 7.32
CA LEU A 188 -6.31 16.86 7.46
C LEU A 188 -5.83 15.77 6.51
N LEU A 189 -4.64 15.94 5.93
CA LEU A 189 -4.00 14.94 5.08
C LEU A 189 -2.62 14.62 5.66
N VAL A 190 -2.37 13.34 5.97
CA VAL A 190 -1.12 12.91 6.60
C VAL A 190 -0.47 11.76 5.84
N ASP A 191 0.84 11.57 6.01
CA ASP A 191 1.58 10.46 5.38
C ASP A 191 2.26 9.58 6.43
N ASN A 192 2.12 8.27 6.25
CA ASN A 192 2.65 7.24 7.15
C ASN A 192 4.01 6.66 6.69
N GLY A 193 4.76 7.36 5.83
CA GLY A 193 6.12 6.97 5.46
C GLY A 193 6.22 6.11 4.20
N ASP A 194 7.46 5.82 3.80
CA ASP A 194 7.85 5.14 2.55
C ASP A 194 7.34 5.82 1.28
N SER A 195 7.45 7.15 1.25
CA SER A 195 6.99 7.96 0.14
C SER A 195 8.08 8.18 -0.92
N ILE A 196 9.33 8.37 -0.48
CA ILE A 196 10.37 9.03 -1.31
C ILE A 196 11.29 8.08 -2.11
N GLN A 197 11.13 6.77 -1.95
CA GLN A 197 11.92 5.75 -2.64
C GLN A 197 11.01 4.68 -3.24
N GLY A 198 11.31 4.20 -4.44
CA GLY A 198 10.68 3.00 -4.99
C GLY A 198 10.66 2.94 -6.52
N GLU A 199 10.46 4.09 -7.16
CA GLU A 199 10.49 4.26 -8.61
C GLU A 199 11.63 5.20 -9.02
N SER A 200 11.96 5.20 -10.32
CA SER A 200 13.06 5.95 -10.91
C SER A 200 13.11 7.44 -10.52
N ILE A 201 11.95 8.08 -10.40
CA ILE A 201 11.85 9.49 -9.97
C ILE A 201 12.42 9.72 -8.57
N GLY A 202 12.19 8.80 -7.63
CA GLY A 202 12.75 8.87 -6.28
C GLY A 202 14.27 8.79 -6.33
N THR A 203 14.80 7.81 -7.06
CA THR A 203 16.25 7.59 -7.22
C THR A 203 16.94 8.80 -7.86
N LEU A 204 16.38 9.33 -8.94
CA LEU A 204 16.99 10.41 -9.72
C LEU A 204 16.93 11.77 -9.01
N THR A 205 15.96 11.97 -8.12
CA THR A 205 15.79 13.22 -7.36
C THR A 205 16.15 13.09 -5.89
N LYS A 206 16.56 11.90 -5.45
CA LYS A 206 16.78 11.56 -4.04
C LYS A 206 15.61 11.95 -3.14
N GLY A 207 14.39 11.75 -3.64
CA GLY A 207 13.13 12.04 -2.95
C GLY A 207 12.59 13.47 -3.09
N GLU A 208 13.35 14.41 -3.64
CA GLU A 208 12.95 15.83 -3.72
C GLU A 208 11.64 16.05 -4.49
N ALA A 209 11.46 15.37 -5.62
CA ALA A 209 10.24 15.48 -6.42
C ALA A 209 8.98 15.06 -5.66
N ILE A 210 9.10 14.05 -4.79
CA ILE A 210 7.97 13.58 -3.97
C ILE A 210 7.62 14.62 -2.91
N ILE A 211 8.61 15.24 -2.28
CA ILE A 211 8.37 16.36 -1.35
C ILE A 211 7.72 17.55 -2.06
N GLU A 212 8.14 17.89 -3.29
CA GLU A 212 7.48 18.94 -4.09
C GLU A 212 5.99 18.60 -4.37
N LEU A 213 5.68 17.35 -4.69
CA LEU A 213 4.29 16.89 -4.92
C LEU A 213 3.47 16.92 -3.64
N MET A 214 4.01 16.44 -2.51
CA MET A 214 3.34 16.48 -1.21
C MET A 214 3.08 17.94 -0.77
N ASN A 215 4.04 18.84 -1.02
CA ASN A 215 3.88 20.27 -0.79
C ASN A 215 2.73 20.86 -1.63
N ALA A 216 2.64 20.49 -2.92
CA ALA A 216 1.60 20.97 -3.82
C ALA A 216 0.20 20.46 -3.45
N VAL A 217 0.08 19.22 -2.97
CA VAL A 217 -1.19 18.66 -2.45
C VAL A 217 -1.57 19.32 -1.11
N GLY A 218 -0.56 19.73 -0.34
CA GLY A 218 -0.73 20.34 0.98
C GLY A 218 -0.92 19.29 2.07
N TYR A 219 0.02 18.37 2.22
CA TYR A 219 0.09 17.49 3.40
C TYR A 219 0.24 18.33 4.68
N ASP A 220 -0.30 17.82 5.78
CA ASP A 220 -0.34 18.49 7.08
C ASP A 220 0.73 17.99 8.05
N ILE A 221 1.09 16.70 7.95
CA ILE A 221 2.02 15.95 8.82
C ILE A 221 2.54 14.73 8.02
N ALA A 222 3.80 14.35 8.23
CA ALA A 222 4.32 13.05 7.81
C ALA A 222 5.13 12.38 8.93
N ILE A 223 5.32 11.08 8.84
CA ILE A 223 6.33 10.34 9.60
C ILE A 223 7.34 9.72 8.62
N PRO A 224 8.54 9.36 9.08
CA PRO A 224 9.45 8.51 8.30
C PRO A 224 8.98 7.05 8.36
N GLY A 225 9.02 6.39 7.22
CA GLY A 225 9.18 4.94 7.10
C GLY A 225 10.65 4.59 6.94
N ASN A 226 10.96 3.30 6.75
CA ASN A 226 12.35 2.88 6.63
C ASN A 226 13.03 3.44 5.38
N HIS A 227 12.29 3.62 4.28
CA HIS A 227 12.85 4.05 3.02
C HIS A 227 13.11 5.57 2.92
N GLU A 228 12.69 6.36 3.91
CA GLU A 228 13.10 7.77 4.00
C GLU A 228 14.61 7.94 4.23
N PHE A 229 15.28 6.91 4.75
CA PHE A 229 16.72 6.94 5.08
C PHE A 229 17.63 6.37 3.98
N ASP A 230 17.07 5.86 2.89
CA ASP A 230 17.82 5.17 1.82
C ASP A 230 18.84 6.06 1.09
N TYR A 231 18.61 7.37 1.08
CA TYR A 231 19.55 8.34 0.52
C TYR A 231 20.46 8.96 1.57
N GLY A 232 20.50 8.39 2.77
CA GLY A 232 21.28 8.82 3.92
C GLY A 232 20.55 9.81 4.83
N MET A 233 20.94 9.82 6.10
CA MET A 233 20.34 10.66 7.13
C MET A 233 20.42 12.17 6.81
N ASP A 234 21.53 12.63 6.25
CA ASP A 234 21.70 14.05 5.87
C ASP A 234 20.72 14.46 4.76
N ASN A 235 20.47 13.58 3.78
CA ASN A 235 19.49 13.84 2.73
C ASN A 235 18.08 13.91 3.32
N PHE A 236 17.70 12.94 4.15
CA PHE A 236 16.42 12.94 4.84
C PHE A 236 16.20 14.25 5.63
N LEU A 237 17.17 14.64 6.47
CA LEU A 237 17.08 15.88 7.26
C LEU A 237 17.00 17.13 6.38
N GLU A 238 17.62 17.15 5.20
CA GLU A 238 17.45 18.25 4.25
C GLU A 238 16.05 18.27 3.61
N LEU A 239 15.51 17.11 3.23
CA LEU A 239 14.14 16.99 2.72
C LEU A 239 13.11 17.48 3.74
N THR A 240 13.30 17.18 5.04
CA THR A 240 12.40 17.70 6.09
C THR A 240 12.34 19.22 6.14
N LYS A 241 13.39 19.94 5.73
CA LYS A 241 13.41 21.41 5.66
C LYS A 241 12.72 21.95 4.41
N LYS A 242 12.68 21.13 3.34
CA LYS A 242 11.97 21.45 2.08
C LYS A 242 10.47 21.16 2.19
N ALA A 243 10.05 20.31 3.13
CA ALA A 243 8.64 20.03 3.39
C ALA A 243 7.93 21.23 4.04
N ASN A 244 6.74 21.56 3.55
CA ASN A 244 5.85 22.58 4.12
C ASN A 244 5.03 22.04 5.32
N PHE A 245 5.32 20.81 5.73
CA PHE A 245 4.69 20.08 6.82
C PHE A 245 5.77 19.47 7.72
N PRO A 246 5.50 19.28 9.02
CA PRO A 246 6.44 18.64 9.92
C PRO A 246 6.53 17.13 9.65
N TYR A 247 7.75 16.62 9.68
CA TYR A 247 8.01 15.22 10.01
C TYR A 247 8.05 15.06 11.52
N ILE A 248 7.37 14.04 12.06
CA ILE A 248 7.32 13.74 13.50
C ILE A 248 7.74 12.29 13.77
N SER A 249 8.37 12.04 14.92
CA SER A 249 8.77 10.71 15.38
C SER A 249 9.04 10.73 16.88
N CYS A 250 8.41 9.82 17.64
CA CYS A 250 8.63 9.70 19.07
C CYS A 250 9.78 8.75 19.44
N ASN A 251 10.39 8.09 18.46
CA ASN A 251 11.41 7.07 18.71
C ASN A 251 12.69 7.23 17.87
N LEU A 252 12.68 7.98 16.76
CA LEU A 252 13.91 8.37 16.07
C LEU A 252 14.76 9.27 16.96
N ASN A 253 15.92 8.77 17.36
CA ASN A 253 16.82 9.47 18.26
C ASN A 253 18.26 9.45 17.73
N LYS A 254 19.04 10.45 18.15
CA LYS A 254 20.48 10.52 18.00
C LYS A 254 21.11 10.55 19.38
N GLU A 255 21.86 9.52 19.73
CA GLU A 255 22.51 9.36 21.03
C GLU A 255 21.52 9.55 22.20
N GLY A 256 20.31 8.96 22.06
CA GLY A 256 19.25 9.02 23.07
C GLY A 256 18.41 10.30 23.08
N LYS A 257 18.71 11.29 22.23
CA LYS A 257 17.90 12.52 22.08
C LYS A 257 17.04 12.46 20.83
N LEU A 258 15.76 12.80 20.94
CA LEU A 258 14.86 12.80 19.78
C LEU A 258 15.39 13.74 18.68
N VAL A 259 15.31 13.24 17.44
CA VAL A 259 15.70 14.00 16.23
C VAL A 259 14.55 14.88 15.74
N LEU A 260 13.32 14.38 15.88
CA LEU A 260 12.09 15.03 15.47
C LEU A 260 11.19 15.26 16.69
N GLU A 261 10.19 16.11 16.53
CA GLU A 261 9.15 16.26 17.56
C GLU A 261 8.34 14.96 17.65
N PRO A 262 8.00 14.48 18.86
CA PRO A 262 7.31 13.21 19.04
C PRO A 262 5.86 13.23 18.56
N TYR A 263 5.23 14.41 18.63
CA TYR A 263 3.84 14.60 18.23
C TYR A 263 3.56 16.05 17.84
N VAL A 264 2.44 16.25 17.14
CA VAL A 264 1.88 17.59 16.89
C VAL A 264 0.38 17.59 17.19
N ILE A 265 -0.13 18.69 17.75
CA ILE A 265 -1.57 18.87 18.01
C ILE A 265 -2.17 19.82 16.97
N LYS A 266 -3.13 19.32 16.18
CA LYS A 266 -3.92 20.13 15.24
C LYS A 266 -5.27 20.44 15.88
N LYS A 267 -5.69 21.71 15.78
CA LYS A 267 -7.02 22.15 16.23
C LYS A 267 -8.00 22.11 15.06
N VAL A 268 -9.00 21.24 15.13
CA VAL A 268 -9.99 21.05 14.08
C VAL A 268 -11.39 20.99 14.69
N ASN A 269 -12.32 21.80 14.17
CA ASN A 269 -13.70 21.87 14.69
C ASN A 269 -13.80 22.09 16.21
N GLY A 270 -12.83 22.80 16.79
CA GLY A 270 -12.76 23.05 18.24
C GLY A 270 -12.15 21.90 19.05
N MET A 271 -11.90 20.74 18.43
CA MET A 271 -11.19 19.60 19.02
C MET A 271 -9.68 19.75 18.85
N LYS A 272 -8.90 19.23 19.79
CA LYS A 272 -7.45 19.06 19.69
C LYS A 272 -7.14 17.60 19.37
N ILE A 273 -6.64 17.35 18.17
CA ILE A 273 -6.22 16.02 17.73
C ILE A 273 -4.69 15.98 17.76
N ALA A 274 -4.13 15.13 18.60
CA ALA A 274 -2.71 14.83 18.59
C ALA A 274 -2.40 13.73 17.58
N PHE A 275 -1.30 13.91 16.88
CA PHE A 275 -0.70 12.92 15.99
C PHE A 275 0.65 12.55 16.58
N VAL A 276 0.81 11.29 16.98
CA VAL A 276 2.06 10.73 17.54
C VAL A 276 2.74 9.92 16.44
N GLY A 277 3.97 10.24 16.07
CA GLY A 277 4.69 9.56 15.00
C GLY A 277 5.53 8.39 15.50
N VAL A 278 5.52 7.26 14.79
CA VAL A 278 6.26 6.05 15.16
C VAL A 278 6.89 5.39 13.94
N ASP A 279 8.22 5.28 13.98
CA ASP A 279 9.04 4.66 12.94
C ASP A 279 9.34 3.21 13.33
N THR A 280 9.41 2.28 12.37
CA THR A 280 9.79 0.90 12.69
C THR A 280 11.28 0.78 13.06
N PRO A 281 11.62 0.11 14.18
CA PRO A 281 13.00 -0.31 14.43
C PRO A 281 13.61 -1.20 13.35
N LYS A 282 12.77 -1.87 12.54
CA LYS A 282 13.18 -2.67 11.39
C LYS A 282 14.06 -1.89 10.41
N THR A 283 13.92 -0.55 10.40
CA THR A 283 14.67 0.40 9.58
C THR A 283 16.17 0.13 9.54
N PHE A 284 16.79 -0.34 10.63
CA PHE A 284 18.21 -0.69 10.61
C PHE A 284 18.57 -1.74 9.57
N THR A 285 17.68 -2.70 9.32
CA THR A 285 17.91 -3.81 8.40
C THR A 285 17.13 -3.69 7.08
N SER A 286 16.06 -2.88 7.06
CA SER A 286 15.25 -2.61 5.85
C SER A 286 15.64 -1.33 5.11
N SER A 287 16.52 -0.51 5.69
CA SER A 287 17.29 0.53 5.01
C SER A 287 18.79 0.18 5.11
N THR A 288 19.69 1.17 5.05
CA THR A 288 21.14 0.94 5.06
C THR A 288 21.74 1.17 6.47
N PRO A 289 22.13 0.11 7.22
CA PRO A 289 22.60 0.23 8.60
C PRO A 289 23.74 1.23 8.81
N ARG A 290 24.69 1.30 7.87
CA ARG A 290 25.85 2.21 7.94
C ARG A 290 25.45 3.69 8.05
N TYR A 291 24.28 4.09 7.52
CA TYR A 291 23.79 5.47 7.58
C TYR A 291 23.35 5.91 8.98
N PHE A 292 23.19 4.96 9.90
CA PHE A 292 22.87 5.21 11.30
C PHE A 292 24.12 5.19 12.21
N MET A 293 25.29 4.93 11.65
CA MET A 293 26.56 4.80 12.37
C MET A 293 27.49 5.99 12.15
N ASN A 294 28.39 6.24 13.10
CA ASN A 294 29.54 7.12 12.89
C ASN A 294 30.69 6.41 12.13
N ASP A 295 31.81 7.11 11.91
CA ASP A 295 32.97 6.58 11.19
C ASP A 295 33.70 5.43 11.89
N LYS A 296 33.39 5.19 13.17
CA LYS A 296 33.90 4.06 13.95
C LYS A 296 32.98 2.84 13.91
N GLY A 297 31.86 2.91 13.18
CA GLY A 297 30.84 1.85 13.16
C GLY A 297 29.94 1.82 14.39
N GLU A 298 29.98 2.85 15.24
CA GLU A 298 29.10 2.94 16.41
C GLU A 298 27.74 3.51 15.96
N TYR A 299 26.64 2.83 16.29
CA TYR A 299 25.29 3.36 16.06
C TYR A 299 25.08 4.64 16.87
N ILE A 300 24.89 5.75 16.16
CA ILE A 300 24.60 7.07 16.75
C ILE A 300 23.13 7.45 16.59
N TYR A 301 22.42 6.82 15.66
CA TYR A 301 20.97 6.93 15.52
C TYR A 301 20.29 5.66 16.02
N GLY A 302 19.07 5.78 16.51
CA GLY A 302 18.27 4.68 17.06
C GLY A 302 16.78 4.92 16.93
N PHE A 303 16.01 3.86 17.20
CA PHE A 303 14.54 3.82 17.09
C PHE A 303 13.88 3.36 18.40
N MET A 304 14.58 3.53 19.53
CA MET A 304 14.19 3.01 20.84
C MET A 304 13.95 1.49 20.83
N GLN A 305 14.83 0.76 20.15
CA GLN A 305 14.75 -0.68 19.97
C GLN A 305 15.37 -1.46 21.16
N ASP A 306 14.78 -2.62 21.43
CA ASP A 306 15.32 -3.69 22.27
C ASP A 306 14.59 -5.01 21.95
N ASP A 307 15.14 -6.11 22.46
CA ASP A 307 14.63 -7.47 22.23
C ASP A 307 13.21 -7.72 22.78
N THR A 308 12.68 -6.83 23.64
CA THR A 308 11.36 -6.99 24.26
C THR A 308 10.30 -6.05 23.69
N GLY A 309 10.71 -5.05 22.91
CA GLY A 309 9.88 -3.92 22.44
C GLY A 309 9.63 -2.84 23.50
N GLU A 310 10.15 -2.99 24.72
CA GLU A 310 9.73 -2.19 25.87
C GLU A 310 10.17 -0.73 25.74
N LYS A 311 11.39 -0.45 25.28
CA LYS A 311 11.83 0.92 25.01
C LYS A 311 10.91 1.63 24.02
N LEU A 312 10.47 0.95 22.95
CA LEU A 312 9.56 1.52 21.96
C LEU A 312 8.19 1.79 22.58
N TYR A 313 7.60 0.81 23.26
CA TYR A 313 6.29 0.98 23.90
C TYR A 313 6.31 2.12 24.92
N ASN A 314 7.37 2.23 25.70
CA ASN A 314 7.54 3.30 26.70
C ASN A 314 7.72 4.68 26.03
N ALA A 315 8.42 4.77 24.91
CA ALA A 315 8.55 6.00 24.14
C ALA A 315 7.18 6.46 23.59
N ILE A 316 6.41 5.53 23.02
CA ILE A 316 5.06 5.79 22.52
C ILE A 316 4.12 6.19 23.66
N GLN A 317 4.09 5.42 24.75
CA GLN A 317 3.25 5.72 25.91
C GLN A 317 3.54 7.11 26.46
N LYS A 318 4.83 7.47 26.57
CA LYS A 318 5.25 8.80 27.01
C LYS A 318 4.74 9.90 26.07
N ALA A 319 4.85 9.73 24.76
CA ALA A 319 4.37 10.71 23.79
C ALA A 319 2.84 10.86 23.83
N VAL A 320 2.12 9.75 24.00
CA VAL A 320 0.65 9.73 24.18
C VAL A 320 0.26 10.47 25.46
N ASP A 321 0.91 10.18 26.58
CA ASP A 321 0.63 10.82 27.87
C ASP A 321 0.92 12.32 27.84
N ASP A 322 2.03 12.72 27.24
CA ASP A 322 2.40 14.13 27.06
C ASP A 322 1.37 14.85 26.17
N ALA A 323 0.96 14.25 25.05
CA ALA A 323 -0.06 14.82 24.17
C ALA A 323 -1.42 15.01 24.90
N ARG A 324 -1.83 14.02 25.71
CA ARG A 324 -3.03 14.13 26.55
C ARG A 324 -2.90 15.22 27.60
N LYS A 325 -1.74 15.34 28.25
CA LYS A 325 -1.44 16.38 29.21
C LYS A 325 -1.47 17.79 28.60
N ASP A 326 -1.07 17.92 27.34
CA ASP A 326 -1.17 19.16 26.55
C ASP A 326 -2.60 19.43 26.03
N GLY A 327 -3.53 18.54 26.40
CA GLY A 327 -4.96 18.70 26.27
C GLY A 327 -5.53 18.12 24.98
N ALA A 328 -4.89 17.09 24.39
CA ALA A 328 -5.44 16.38 23.26
C ALA A 328 -6.76 15.65 23.63
N ASP A 329 -7.83 15.98 22.89
CA ASP A 329 -9.12 15.29 22.98
C ASP A 329 -9.06 13.93 22.31
N TYR A 330 -8.25 13.81 21.25
CA TYR A 330 -8.01 12.57 20.51
C TYR A 330 -6.52 12.36 20.26
N VAL A 331 -6.07 11.10 20.27
CA VAL A 331 -4.71 10.71 19.89
C VAL A 331 -4.76 9.71 18.74
N VAL A 332 -4.20 10.13 17.60
CA VAL A 332 -3.97 9.33 16.41
C VAL A 332 -2.51 8.90 16.43
N ALA A 333 -2.26 7.59 16.51
CA ALA A 333 -0.92 7.03 16.30
C ALA A 333 -0.69 6.89 14.79
N MET A 334 0.29 7.62 14.26
CA MET A 334 0.79 7.49 12.90
C MET A 334 1.99 6.56 12.93
N CYS A 335 1.84 5.36 12.36
CA CYS A 335 2.82 4.30 12.46
C CYS A 335 3.29 3.84 11.08
N HIS A 336 4.56 3.44 11.01
CA HIS A 336 5.12 2.68 9.89
C HIS A 336 5.67 1.34 10.42
N LEU A 337 4.82 0.52 11.05
CA LEU A 337 5.25 -0.65 11.84
C LEU A 337 4.98 -1.98 11.14
N GLY A 338 3.87 -2.06 10.40
CA GLY A 338 3.43 -3.29 9.74
C GLY A 338 3.13 -4.43 10.71
N ASN A 339 3.07 -5.65 10.16
CA ASN A 339 2.73 -6.88 10.88
C ASN A 339 3.49 -8.11 10.37
N GLU A 340 4.65 -7.88 9.77
CA GLU A 340 5.52 -8.97 9.31
C GLU A 340 6.22 -9.61 10.52
N TYR A 341 6.52 -10.92 10.42
CA TYR A 341 7.14 -11.67 11.52
C TYR A 341 8.48 -11.08 11.96
N ASP A 342 9.29 -10.61 11.00
CA ASP A 342 10.60 -10.03 11.26
C ASP A 342 10.55 -8.57 11.76
N CYS A 343 9.35 -8.01 11.90
CA CYS A 343 9.09 -6.75 12.59
C CYS A 343 8.75 -6.94 14.07
N GLN A 344 8.58 -8.17 14.56
CA GLN A 344 8.38 -8.42 15.98
C GLN A 344 9.66 -8.12 16.78
N PRO A 345 9.55 -7.57 18.00
CA PRO A 345 8.33 -7.26 18.76
C PRO A 345 7.84 -5.81 18.58
N TRP A 346 7.82 -5.28 17.36
CA TRP A 346 7.50 -3.87 17.10
C TRP A 346 6.30 -3.68 16.16
N THR A 347 5.50 -4.72 15.93
CA THR A 347 4.33 -4.63 15.04
C THR A 347 3.26 -3.70 15.60
N TYR A 348 2.27 -3.31 14.78
CA TYR A 348 1.13 -2.53 15.28
C TYR A 348 0.37 -3.29 16.39
N VAL A 349 0.33 -4.62 16.34
CA VAL A 349 -0.34 -5.46 17.35
C VAL A 349 0.40 -5.37 18.67
N ASP A 350 1.73 -5.50 18.62
CA ASP A 350 2.61 -5.38 19.77
C ASP A 350 2.46 -4.00 20.44
N VAL A 351 2.51 -2.92 19.65
CA VAL A 351 2.36 -1.56 20.17
C VAL A 351 1.00 -1.31 20.79
N ILE A 352 -0.10 -1.69 20.14
CA ILE A 352 -1.45 -1.44 20.70
C ILE A 352 -1.61 -2.21 22.01
N SER A 353 -1.24 -3.49 22.04
CA SER A 353 -1.43 -4.35 23.21
C SER A 353 -0.58 -3.95 24.43
N HIS A 354 0.48 -3.15 24.24
CA HIS A 354 1.36 -2.69 25.33
C HIS A 354 1.20 -1.21 25.69
N THR A 355 0.30 -0.46 25.02
CA THR A 355 0.08 0.97 25.27
C THR A 355 -1.37 1.29 25.63
N ASN A 356 -1.59 2.49 26.18
CA ASN A 356 -2.87 3.05 26.57
C ASN A 356 -3.01 4.49 26.04
N GLY A 357 -4.25 4.95 25.86
CA GLY A 357 -4.56 6.35 25.52
C GLY A 357 -4.59 6.69 24.03
N ILE A 358 -4.17 5.79 23.15
CA ILE A 358 -4.39 5.85 21.69
C ILE A 358 -5.89 5.65 21.42
N ASP A 359 -6.47 6.44 20.51
CA ASP A 359 -7.87 6.26 20.08
C ASP A 359 -7.99 5.51 18.75
N VAL A 360 -7.04 5.73 17.85
CA VAL A 360 -6.97 5.10 16.53
C VAL A 360 -5.52 5.05 16.07
N LEU A 361 -5.15 3.96 15.40
CA LEU A 361 -3.83 3.78 14.79
C LEU A 361 -4.00 3.71 13.27
N ILE A 362 -3.24 4.53 12.55
CA ILE A 362 -3.09 4.43 11.10
C ILE A 362 -1.68 3.92 10.80
N ASP A 363 -1.55 2.95 9.91
CA ASP A 363 -0.31 2.17 9.75
C ASP A 363 0.17 2.05 8.29
N GLY A 364 1.43 1.61 8.12
CA GLY A 364 2.12 1.37 6.86
C GLY A 364 2.98 0.09 6.86
N HIS A 365 4.03 0.07 6.04
CA HIS A 365 5.11 -0.93 5.97
C HIS A 365 4.74 -2.27 5.31
N SER A 366 3.69 -2.94 5.79
CA SER A 366 3.31 -4.28 5.31
C SER A 366 2.47 -4.30 4.02
N HIS A 367 2.20 -3.13 3.43
CA HIS A 367 1.40 -2.92 2.20
C HIS A 367 -0.02 -3.52 2.27
N ASP A 368 -0.50 -3.86 3.46
CA ASP A 368 -1.83 -4.40 3.66
C ASP A 368 -2.88 -3.28 3.64
N THR A 369 -4.14 -3.69 3.46
CA THR A 369 -5.30 -2.79 3.35
C THR A 369 -6.27 -2.98 4.50
N ASP A 370 -5.86 -3.73 5.52
CA ASP A 370 -6.81 -4.37 6.41
C ASP A 370 -7.25 -3.41 7.52
N LYS A 371 -8.55 -3.50 7.84
CA LYS A 371 -9.16 -2.83 8.98
C LYS A 371 -9.26 -3.82 10.13
N ASN A 372 -8.52 -3.58 11.19
CA ASN A 372 -8.46 -4.45 12.35
C ASN A 372 -8.91 -3.74 13.62
N THR A 373 -9.27 -4.53 14.63
CA THR A 373 -9.50 -4.06 15.99
C THR A 373 -8.62 -4.87 16.91
N VAL A 374 -7.77 -4.20 17.67
CA VAL A 374 -6.82 -4.81 18.61
C VAL A 374 -7.13 -4.29 20.00
N GLU A 375 -7.14 -5.17 20.98
CA GLU A 375 -7.29 -4.77 22.38
C GLU A 375 -5.98 -4.15 22.87
N ASN A 376 -6.09 -2.99 23.51
CA ASN A 376 -4.94 -2.35 24.13
C ASN A 376 -4.56 -3.01 25.46
N LYS A 377 -3.58 -2.45 26.17
CA LYS A 377 -3.09 -2.97 27.46
C LYS A 377 -4.20 -3.17 28.52
N ASP A 378 -5.24 -2.34 28.48
CA ASP A 378 -6.38 -2.40 29.41
C ASP A 378 -7.59 -3.19 28.84
N GLY A 379 -7.43 -3.85 27.68
CA GLY A 379 -8.52 -4.59 27.02
C GLY A 379 -9.49 -3.71 26.22
N LYS A 380 -9.20 -2.42 26.01
CA LYS A 380 -10.03 -1.51 25.21
C LYS A 380 -9.78 -1.77 23.72
N PRO A 381 -10.83 -1.93 22.90
CA PRO A 381 -10.65 -2.09 21.46
C PRO A 381 -10.19 -0.79 20.79
N ILE A 382 -9.09 -0.87 20.04
CA ILE A 382 -8.52 0.22 19.23
C ILE A 382 -8.63 -0.15 17.76
N LEU A 383 -9.15 0.79 16.95
CA LEU A 383 -9.21 0.63 15.50
C LEU A 383 -7.82 0.83 14.89
N ARG A 384 -7.46 -0.07 13.96
CA ARG A 384 -6.27 0.05 13.12
C ARG A 384 -6.67 0.04 11.64
N GLN A 385 -6.08 0.92 10.83
CA GLN A 385 -6.27 0.96 9.38
C GLN A 385 -4.92 1.17 8.65
N ALA A 386 -4.62 0.32 7.67
CA ALA A 386 -3.59 0.57 6.65
C ALA A 386 -4.23 0.84 5.28
N CYS A 387 -3.48 1.44 4.35
CA CYS A 387 -3.99 1.87 3.03
C CYS A 387 -3.33 1.22 1.82
N GLY A 388 -2.54 0.17 2.02
CA GLY A 388 -1.78 -0.46 0.94
C GLY A 388 -0.67 0.46 0.41
N THR A 389 -0.34 0.29 -0.87
CA THR A 389 0.82 0.93 -1.52
C THR A 389 0.45 1.61 -2.84
N LYS A 390 1.35 2.47 -3.35
CA LYS A 390 1.29 3.12 -4.68
C LYS A 390 0.00 3.89 -4.96
N LEU A 391 -0.58 4.49 -3.91
CA LEU A 391 -1.82 5.29 -3.98
C LEU A 391 -3.00 4.53 -4.61
N SER A 392 -2.98 3.19 -4.57
CA SER A 392 -4.12 2.35 -4.93
C SER A 392 -5.33 2.62 -4.04
N ASN A 393 -5.08 3.12 -2.81
CA ASN A 393 -6.12 3.60 -1.91
C ASN A 393 -5.74 4.95 -1.28
N ILE A 394 -6.75 5.63 -0.76
CA ILE A 394 -6.61 6.71 0.21
C ILE A 394 -7.25 6.21 1.51
N GLY A 395 -6.46 6.16 2.59
CA GLY A 395 -6.96 5.85 3.92
C GLY A 395 -7.74 7.01 4.51
N TYR A 396 -8.73 6.72 5.35
CA TYR A 396 -9.38 7.75 6.15
C TYR A 396 -9.69 7.32 7.58
N VAL A 397 -9.65 8.31 8.47
CA VAL A 397 -10.29 8.31 9.78
C VAL A 397 -11.34 9.42 9.78
N THR A 398 -12.55 9.15 10.27
CA THR A 398 -13.55 10.20 10.52
C THR A 398 -13.81 10.34 12.01
N ILE A 399 -13.99 11.58 12.46
CA ILE A 399 -14.45 11.90 13.81
C ILE A 399 -15.75 12.66 13.67
N ALA A 400 -16.84 12.01 14.06
CA ALA A 400 -18.18 12.59 14.05
C ALA A 400 -18.35 13.61 15.19
N PRO A 401 -19.34 14.52 15.14
CA PRO A 401 -19.50 15.55 16.16
C PRO A 401 -19.84 15.01 17.55
N ASN A 402 -20.35 13.78 17.65
CA ASN A 402 -20.57 13.05 18.90
C ASN A 402 -19.29 12.37 19.44
N GLY A 403 -18.18 12.49 18.72
CA GLY A 403 -16.88 11.90 19.05
C GLY A 403 -16.69 10.45 18.58
N GLU A 404 -17.62 9.89 17.82
CA GLU A 404 -17.49 8.54 17.24
C GLU A 404 -16.41 8.55 16.16
N ILE A 405 -15.49 7.57 16.23
CA ILE A 405 -14.41 7.37 15.28
C ILE A 405 -14.75 6.20 14.35
N ASP A 406 -14.57 6.39 13.05
CA ASP A 406 -14.59 5.30 12.06
C ASP A 406 -13.36 5.39 11.16
N THR A 407 -13.03 4.27 10.52
CA THR A 407 -11.90 4.16 9.58
C THR A 407 -12.31 3.41 8.32
N GLY A 408 -11.62 3.67 7.22
CA GLY A 408 -11.80 2.90 5.99
C GLY A 408 -10.91 3.37 4.85
N LEU A 409 -11.23 2.89 3.64
CA LEU A 409 -10.48 3.16 2.42
C LEU A 409 -11.38 3.74 1.33
N LEU A 410 -10.81 4.66 0.57
CA LEU A 410 -11.24 4.96 -0.80
C LEU A 410 -10.33 4.13 -1.70
N ASN A 411 -10.90 3.16 -2.42
CA ASN A 411 -10.12 2.21 -3.22
C ASN A 411 -10.22 2.55 -4.72
N TRP A 412 -9.11 2.37 -5.43
CA TRP A 412 -9.01 2.47 -6.88
C TRP A 412 -8.31 1.24 -7.48
N ASN A 413 -9.09 0.18 -7.71
CA ASN A 413 -8.61 -1.05 -8.35
C ASN A 413 -8.80 -1.04 -9.87
N ASN A 414 -8.29 -0.02 -10.57
CA ASN A 414 -8.27 0.00 -12.03
C ASN A 414 -6.83 0.15 -12.54
N ASN A 415 -6.55 -0.46 -13.70
CA ASN A 415 -5.24 -0.36 -14.37
C ASN A 415 -5.01 1.01 -15.03
N ILE A 416 -6.06 1.83 -15.12
CA ILE A 416 -6.01 3.23 -15.56
C ILE A 416 -6.15 4.08 -14.31
N SER A 417 -5.31 5.09 -14.11
CA SER A 417 -5.39 5.96 -12.93
C SER A 417 -6.74 6.70 -12.86
N ALA A 418 -7.16 7.09 -11.65
CA ALA A 418 -8.39 7.86 -11.47
C ALA A 418 -8.35 9.19 -12.24
N VAL A 419 -7.16 9.78 -12.33
CA VAL A 419 -6.93 11.02 -13.06
C VAL A 419 -7.13 10.84 -14.54
N GLU A 420 -6.53 9.82 -15.14
CA GLU A 420 -6.68 9.55 -16.57
C GLU A 420 -8.12 9.19 -16.92
N LEU A 421 -8.76 8.30 -16.13
CA LEU A 421 -10.11 7.84 -16.45
C LEU A 421 -11.16 8.97 -16.37
N PHE A 422 -11.02 9.88 -15.40
CA PHE A 422 -11.97 10.99 -15.22
C PHE A 422 -11.50 12.32 -15.80
N GLY A 423 -10.31 12.38 -16.40
CA GLY A 423 -9.72 13.62 -16.90
C GLY A 423 -9.54 14.68 -15.82
N LEU A 424 -9.13 14.27 -14.61
CA LEU A 424 -8.95 15.20 -13.49
C LEU A 424 -7.75 16.11 -13.73
N ARG A 425 -7.90 17.41 -13.48
CA ARG A 425 -6.78 18.35 -13.48
C ARG A 425 -6.94 19.36 -12.34
N ASN A 426 -5.85 19.65 -11.66
CA ASN A 426 -5.76 20.70 -10.65
C ASN A 426 -4.33 21.24 -10.58
N GLU A 427 -4.04 22.13 -9.64
CA GLU A 427 -2.73 22.77 -9.48
C GLU A 427 -1.56 21.79 -9.29
N VAL A 428 -1.81 20.56 -8.84
CA VAL A 428 -0.79 19.52 -8.66
C VAL A 428 -0.40 18.88 -9.99
N SER A 429 -1.28 18.93 -11.00
CA SER A 429 -1.04 18.32 -12.31
C SER A 429 0.19 18.92 -12.99
N ASP A 430 0.39 20.23 -12.89
CA ASP A 430 1.53 20.91 -13.52
C ASP A 430 2.87 20.53 -12.86
N VAL A 431 2.87 20.31 -11.53
CA VAL A 431 4.05 19.84 -10.79
C VAL A 431 4.38 18.41 -11.21
N MET A 432 3.38 17.53 -11.24
CA MET A 432 3.55 16.13 -11.63
C MET A 432 4.07 15.99 -13.08
N GLU A 433 3.53 16.77 -14.02
CA GLU A 433 3.97 16.78 -15.41
C GLU A 433 5.42 17.27 -15.55
N LYS A 434 5.82 18.32 -14.82
CA LYS A 434 7.20 18.82 -14.77
C LYS A 434 8.17 17.74 -14.30
N GLU A 435 7.84 17.06 -13.21
CA GLU A 435 8.72 16.04 -12.65
C GLU A 435 8.87 14.83 -13.57
N LEU A 436 7.77 14.37 -14.19
CA LEU A 436 7.80 13.27 -15.17
C LEU A 436 8.62 13.64 -16.42
N GLN A 437 8.49 14.85 -16.94
CA GLN A 437 9.20 15.30 -18.14
C GLN A 437 10.72 15.41 -17.95
N THR A 438 11.18 15.65 -16.73
CA THR A 438 12.60 15.90 -16.45
C THR A 438 13.49 14.70 -16.80
N PHE A 439 12.95 13.47 -16.71
CA PHE A 439 13.71 12.24 -16.97
C PHE A 439 13.13 11.38 -18.11
N ASP A 440 12.01 11.78 -18.70
CA ASP A 440 11.23 10.97 -19.65
C ASP A 440 12.06 10.44 -20.83
N ALA A 441 12.84 11.31 -21.48
CA ALA A 441 13.64 10.93 -22.65
C ALA A 441 14.70 9.87 -22.31
N LYS A 442 15.31 9.95 -21.13
CA LYS A 442 16.33 9.00 -20.66
C LYS A 442 15.69 7.68 -20.22
N LEU A 443 14.59 7.76 -19.47
CA LEU A 443 13.88 6.59 -18.96
C LEU A 443 13.31 5.71 -20.09
N LYS A 444 12.90 6.30 -21.21
CA LYS A 444 12.38 5.59 -22.40
C LYS A 444 13.46 5.04 -23.34
N GLU A 445 14.75 5.31 -23.08
CA GLU A 445 15.83 4.78 -23.90
C GLU A 445 15.85 3.25 -23.84
N VAL A 446 15.70 2.58 -24.99
CA VAL A 446 15.82 1.12 -25.09
C VAL A 446 17.29 0.75 -25.01
N VAL A 447 17.67 0.03 -23.95
CA VAL A 447 19.05 -0.40 -23.71
C VAL A 447 19.32 -1.83 -24.19
N ALA A 448 18.29 -2.68 -24.25
CA ALA A 448 18.40 -4.08 -24.66
C ALA A 448 17.03 -4.68 -25.04
N LYS A 449 16.98 -6.00 -25.28
CA LYS A 449 15.74 -6.77 -25.46
C LYS A 449 15.75 -8.06 -24.64
N THR A 450 14.58 -8.60 -24.34
CA THR A 450 14.41 -9.94 -23.78
C THR A 450 13.33 -10.71 -24.53
N ASP A 451 13.62 -11.97 -24.87
CA ASP A 451 12.66 -12.87 -25.52
C ASP A 451 11.71 -13.53 -24.51
N VAL A 452 12.02 -13.41 -23.22
CA VAL A 452 11.34 -14.08 -22.11
C VAL A 452 10.85 -13.08 -21.07
N GLN A 453 9.82 -13.46 -20.32
CA GLN A 453 9.39 -12.70 -19.15
C GLN A 453 10.39 -12.92 -18.01
N LEU A 454 10.98 -11.86 -17.48
CA LEU A 454 11.82 -11.90 -16.29
C LEU A 454 10.95 -11.50 -15.09
N THR A 455 10.92 -12.33 -14.05
CA THR A 455 9.92 -12.18 -12.97
C THR A 455 10.53 -12.30 -11.57
N VAL A 456 9.99 -11.51 -10.63
CA VAL A 456 10.15 -11.67 -9.18
C VAL A 456 8.96 -12.38 -8.53
N ASN A 457 7.89 -12.63 -9.29
CA ASN A 457 6.64 -13.22 -8.85
C ASN A 457 6.46 -14.65 -9.35
N ASP A 458 5.65 -15.43 -8.64
CA ASP A 458 5.18 -16.72 -9.09
C ASP A 458 4.32 -16.56 -10.36
N PRO A 459 4.60 -17.30 -11.43
CA PRO A 459 3.83 -17.23 -12.67
C PRO A 459 2.39 -17.77 -12.51
N VAL A 460 2.12 -18.57 -11.47
CA VAL A 460 0.84 -19.26 -11.26
C VAL A 460 0.19 -18.87 -9.93
N ALA A 461 0.95 -18.90 -8.84
CA ALA A 461 0.43 -18.73 -7.49
C ALA A 461 0.00 -17.29 -7.22
N LYS A 462 -1.15 -17.15 -6.56
CA LYS A 462 -1.76 -15.88 -6.19
C LYS A 462 -2.19 -15.92 -4.73
N ASP A 463 -2.16 -14.77 -4.07
CA ASP A 463 -2.72 -14.61 -2.74
C ASP A 463 -4.26 -14.75 -2.76
N ASP A 464 -4.88 -14.76 -1.58
CA ASP A 464 -6.34 -14.85 -1.43
C ASP A 464 -7.09 -13.67 -2.09
N LYS A 465 -6.38 -12.58 -2.40
CA LYS A 465 -6.88 -11.37 -3.07
C LYS A 465 -6.69 -11.43 -4.59
N GLY A 466 -6.05 -12.49 -5.11
CA GLY A 466 -5.78 -12.71 -6.54
C GLY A 466 -4.53 -12.01 -7.09
N ASN A 467 -3.69 -11.45 -6.23
CA ASN A 467 -2.42 -10.82 -6.62
C ASN A 467 -1.32 -11.88 -6.75
N PRO A 468 -0.38 -11.74 -7.71
CA PRO A 468 0.76 -12.64 -7.82
C PRO A 468 1.60 -12.67 -6.54
N ILE A 469 2.00 -13.86 -6.09
CA ILE A 469 2.89 -14.01 -4.93
C ILE A 469 4.31 -13.63 -5.34
N ARG A 470 4.99 -12.76 -4.57
CA ARG A 470 6.38 -12.37 -4.84
C ARG A 470 7.35 -13.40 -4.29
N ILE A 471 7.89 -14.26 -5.15
CA ILE A 471 8.70 -15.43 -4.76
C ILE A 471 10.22 -15.18 -4.72
N VAL A 472 10.74 -14.12 -5.35
CA VAL A 472 12.20 -13.81 -5.35
C VAL A 472 12.81 -13.73 -3.95
N ARG A 473 11.99 -13.43 -2.93
CA ARG A 473 12.36 -13.32 -1.51
C ARG A 473 12.32 -14.64 -0.74
N MET A 474 12.02 -15.75 -1.41
CA MET A 474 11.78 -17.06 -0.81
C MET A 474 12.42 -18.20 -1.61
N THR A 475 12.58 -18.02 -2.92
CA THR A 475 13.11 -19.02 -3.87
C THR A 475 13.89 -18.36 -5.01
N GLU A 476 14.58 -19.18 -5.79
CA GLU A 476 15.23 -18.80 -7.04
C GLU A 476 14.23 -18.26 -8.08
N THR A 477 14.68 -17.30 -8.88
CA THR A 477 13.91 -16.77 -10.02
C THR A 477 14.83 -16.47 -11.19
N ASN A 478 14.32 -16.48 -12.42
CA ASN A 478 15.14 -16.13 -13.59
C ASN A 478 15.71 -14.72 -13.54
N LEU A 479 14.97 -13.74 -13.00
CA LEU A 479 15.49 -12.38 -12.85
C LEU A 479 16.54 -12.32 -11.74
N GLY A 480 16.38 -13.11 -10.67
CA GLY A 480 17.41 -13.32 -9.65
C GLY A 480 18.71 -13.83 -10.25
N ASP A 481 18.63 -14.88 -11.08
CA ASP A 481 19.78 -15.47 -11.78
C ASP A 481 20.43 -14.46 -12.72
N LEU A 482 19.64 -13.71 -13.49
CA LEU A 482 20.16 -12.68 -14.40
C LEU A 482 20.95 -11.61 -13.64
N CYS A 483 20.41 -11.15 -12.51
CA CYS A 483 21.10 -10.15 -11.67
C CYS A 483 22.38 -10.74 -11.07
N ALA A 484 22.34 -11.93 -10.48
CA ALA A 484 23.52 -12.54 -9.88
C ALA A 484 24.61 -12.85 -10.92
N ASP A 485 24.23 -13.29 -12.12
CA ASP A 485 25.15 -13.49 -13.24
C ASP A 485 25.82 -12.20 -13.68
N ALA A 486 25.08 -11.08 -13.72
CA ALA A 486 25.64 -9.78 -14.06
C ALA A 486 26.73 -9.36 -13.06
N TYR A 487 26.52 -9.59 -11.76
CA TYR A 487 27.54 -9.32 -10.74
C TYR A 487 28.76 -10.22 -10.90
N LEU A 488 28.56 -11.51 -11.15
CA LEU A 488 29.66 -12.47 -11.35
C LEU A 488 30.50 -12.12 -12.58
N ASP A 489 29.85 -11.87 -13.72
CA ASP A 489 30.50 -11.54 -14.98
C ASP A 489 31.28 -10.23 -14.91
N GLN A 490 30.66 -9.16 -14.41
CA GLN A 490 31.27 -7.83 -14.38
C GLN A 490 32.39 -7.70 -13.34
N SER A 491 32.43 -8.57 -12.33
CA SER A 491 33.47 -8.58 -11.29
C SER A 491 34.62 -9.55 -11.58
N GLY A 492 34.34 -10.66 -12.28
CA GLY A 492 35.27 -11.78 -12.41
C GLY A 492 35.52 -12.54 -11.10
N ALA A 493 34.64 -12.41 -10.11
CA ALA A 493 34.73 -13.12 -8.84
C ALA A 493 34.46 -14.63 -8.99
N ASP A 494 34.76 -15.42 -7.95
CA ASP A 494 34.46 -16.85 -7.92
C ASP A 494 32.95 -17.11 -7.82
N VAL A 495 32.25 -16.25 -7.07
CA VAL A 495 30.83 -16.35 -6.77
C VAL A 495 30.17 -14.96 -6.63
N ALA A 496 28.86 -14.91 -6.81
CA ALA A 496 28.07 -13.72 -6.53
C ALA A 496 26.82 -14.03 -5.69
N ILE A 497 26.45 -13.08 -4.84
CA ILE A 497 25.19 -13.05 -4.09
C ILE A 497 24.52 -11.71 -4.39
N VAL A 498 23.22 -11.71 -4.67
CA VAL A 498 22.38 -10.51 -4.76
C VAL A 498 21.21 -10.71 -3.81
N ASN A 499 21.07 -9.83 -2.81
CA ASN A 499 19.95 -9.90 -1.88
C ASN A 499 18.63 -9.61 -2.63
N ALA A 500 17.63 -10.45 -2.44
CA ALA A 500 16.34 -10.38 -3.13
C ALA A 500 15.59 -9.05 -2.89
N GLY A 501 15.87 -8.38 -1.77
CA GLY A 501 15.39 -7.06 -1.42
C GLY A 501 15.80 -6.01 -2.45
N GLY A 502 16.96 -6.18 -3.08
CA GLY A 502 17.54 -5.34 -4.13
C GLY A 502 16.93 -5.52 -5.53
N ILE A 503 16.06 -6.51 -5.75
CA ILE A 503 15.44 -6.83 -7.04
C ILE A 503 13.94 -6.53 -6.96
N ARG A 504 13.50 -5.44 -7.58
CA ARG A 504 12.21 -4.80 -7.25
C ARG A 504 11.07 -5.00 -8.24
N ALA A 505 11.36 -5.19 -9.52
CA ALA A 505 10.35 -5.21 -10.57
C ALA A 505 10.53 -6.39 -11.53
N ASN A 506 9.47 -6.72 -12.28
CA ASN A 506 9.51 -7.64 -13.41
C ASN A 506 9.98 -6.88 -14.66
N ILE A 507 10.53 -7.59 -15.66
CA ILE A 507 10.77 -7.05 -17.01
C ILE A 507 9.97 -7.90 -18.00
N ALA A 508 9.05 -7.26 -18.72
CA ALA A 508 8.23 -7.91 -19.74
C ALA A 508 9.07 -8.34 -20.96
N SER A 509 8.60 -9.35 -21.70
CA SER A 509 9.21 -9.68 -22.99
C SER A 509 9.11 -8.51 -23.98
N GLY A 510 10.16 -8.28 -24.76
CA GLY A 510 10.27 -7.18 -25.70
C GLY A 510 11.46 -6.27 -25.41
N ASP A 511 11.27 -4.96 -25.58
CA ASP A 511 12.31 -3.96 -25.34
C ASP A 511 12.54 -3.80 -23.84
N ILE A 512 13.80 -3.73 -23.44
CA ILE A 512 14.23 -3.37 -22.09
C ILE A 512 14.66 -1.91 -22.13
N THR A 513 13.95 -1.06 -21.41
CA THR A 513 14.26 0.36 -21.28
C THR A 513 15.17 0.63 -20.09
N PHE A 514 15.80 1.81 -20.06
CA PHE A 514 16.54 2.27 -18.90
C PHE A 514 15.66 2.35 -17.64
N ASN A 515 14.37 2.69 -17.80
CA ASN A 515 13.40 2.62 -16.72
C ASN A 515 13.23 1.21 -16.17
N ASP A 516 13.12 0.19 -17.03
CA ASP A 516 12.97 -1.20 -16.58
C ASP A 516 14.17 -1.63 -15.70
N ILE A 517 15.39 -1.23 -16.08
CA ILE A 517 16.60 -1.51 -15.31
C ILE A 517 16.58 -0.79 -13.96
N ILE A 518 16.27 0.51 -13.92
CA ILE A 518 16.21 1.26 -12.66
C ILE A 518 15.08 0.72 -11.76
N SER A 519 13.93 0.36 -12.33
CA SER A 519 12.84 -0.26 -11.60
C SER A 519 13.23 -1.62 -11.03
N VAL A 520 14.18 -2.36 -11.63
CA VAL A 520 14.76 -3.57 -11.02
C VAL A 520 15.73 -3.22 -9.89
N HIS A 521 16.67 -2.30 -10.10
CA HIS A 521 17.70 -1.86 -9.16
C HIS A 521 17.62 -0.35 -8.86
N PRO A 522 16.71 0.08 -7.95
CA PRO A 522 16.43 1.51 -7.73
C PRO A 522 17.30 2.15 -6.65
N PHE A 523 18.14 1.40 -5.94
CA PHE A 523 18.87 1.90 -4.77
C PHE A 523 20.19 2.57 -5.15
N GLY A 524 20.73 2.28 -6.33
CA GLY A 524 22.03 2.80 -6.75
C GLY A 524 23.17 2.22 -5.92
N ASN A 525 23.03 0.95 -5.52
CA ASN A 525 24.09 0.23 -4.81
C ASN A 525 25.29 0.04 -5.73
N MET A 526 26.46 -0.19 -5.14
CA MET A 526 27.69 -0.33 -5.91
C MET A 526 28.24 -1.75 -5.88
N LEU A 527 28.60 -2.29 -7.05
CA LEU A 527 29.32 -3.56 -7.17
C LEU A 527 30.63 -3.52 -6.39
N THR A 528 30.75 -4.45 -5.45
CA THR A 528 31.87 -4.62 -4.55
C THR A 528 32.29 -6.09 -4.53
N VAL A 529 33.58 -6.35 -4.37
CA VAL A 529 34.17 -7.69 -4.29
C VAL A 529 35.03 -7.80 -3.05
N ILE A 530 34.80 -8.84 -2.24
CA ILE A 530 35.56 -9.15 -1.03
C ILE A 530 36.16 -10.56 -1.08
N GLU A 531 37.24 -10.80 -0.34
CA GLU A 531 37.73 -12.15 -0.04
C GLU A 531 36.98 -12.71 1.18
N VAL A 532 36.37 -13.88 1.02
CA VAL A 532 35.64 -14.61 2.09
C VAL A 532 36.17 -16.03 2.24
N THR A 533 36.09 -16.56 3.46
CA THR A 533 36.27 -18.00 3.69
C THR A 533 35.02 -18.77 3.28
N GLY A 534 35.17 -20.06 2.98
CA GLY A 534 34.01 -20.93 2.75
C GLY A 534 33.04 -20.95 3.93
N GLN A 535 33.52 -20.84 5.17
CA GLN A 535 32.64 -20.71 6.34
C GLN A 535 31.79 -19.43 6.28
N GLN A 536 32.39 -18.28 6.01
CA GLN A 536 31.64 -17.02 5.89
C GLN A 536 30.60 -17.07 4.75
N LEU A 537 30.91 -17.78 3.67
CA LEU A 537 29.96 -17.99 2.58
C LEU A 537 28.78 -18.87 3.03
N LEU A 538 29.04 -19.93 3.80
CA LEU A 538 27.98 -20.77 4.37
C LEU A 538 27.12 -19.98 5.38
N ASP A 539 27.75 -19.18 6.25
CA ASP A 539 27.07 -18.32 7.22
C ASP A 539 26.13 -17.32 6.52
N ALA A 540 26.59 -16.72 5.42
CA ALA A 540 25.81 -15.79 4.61
C ALA A 540 24.58 -16.46 3.98
N LEU A 541 24.73 -17.66 3.42
CA LEU A 541 23.60 -18.42 2.85
C LEU A 541 22.60 -18.83 3.95
N GLU A 542 23.09 -19.33 5.09
CA GLU A 542 22.24 -19.69 6.23
C GLU A 542 21.46 -18.48 6.75
N TRP A 543 22.12 -17.33 6.89
CA TRP A 543 21.50 -16.09 7.33
C TRP A 543 20.41 -15.60 6.36
N GLY A 544 20.70 -15.61 5.06
CA GLY A 544 19.76 -15.19 4.02
C GLY A 544 18.53 -16.09 3.91
N CYS A 545 18.68 -17.38 4.18
CA CYS A 545 17.60 -18.38 4.11
C CYS A 545 16.92 -18.65 5.45
N ARG A 546 17.24 -17.92 6.52
CA ARG A 546 16.84 -18.23 7.90
C ARG A 546 15.32 -18.30 8.12
N VAL A 547 14.53 -17.52 7.38
CA VAL A 547 13.06 -17.49 7.51
C VAL A 547 12.32 -18.28 6.43
N THR A 548 13.00 -18.85 5.44
CA THR A 548 12.37 -19.62 4.36
C THR A 548 11.50 -20.75 4.94
N PRO A 549 10.24 -20.92 4.51
CA PRO A 549 9.60 -20.36 3.32
C PRO A 549 8.95 -18.99 3.48
N SER A 550 9.08 -18.31 4.63
CA SER A 550 8.65 -16.92 4.76
C SER A 550 9.54 -15.96 3.94
N SER A 551 8.97 -14.83 3.57
CA SER A 551 9.63 -13.79 2.75
C SER A 551 10.67 -13.01 3.56
N THR A 552 11.84 -12.76 2.97
CA THR A 552 12.83 -11.82 3.49
C THR A 552 13.54 -11.07 2.37
N GLY A 553 13.88 -9.80 2.59
CA GLY A 553 14.75 -9.03 1.69
C GLY A 553 16.15 -9.63 1.57
N GLY A 554 16.64 -10.27 2.63
CA GLY A 554 17.98 -10.85 2.68
C GLY A 554 18.15 -12.17 1.92
N PHE A 555 17.12 -12.71 1.28
CA PHE A 555 17.22 -14.00 0.58
C PHE A 555 18.26 -13.90 -0.56
N PRO A 556 19.23 -14.84 -0.67
CA PRO A 556 20.32 -14.70 -1.62
C PRO A 556 19.94 -15.30 -2.98
N GLN A 557 19.86 -14.47 -4.02
CA GLN A 557 19.97 -14.93 -5.41
C GLN A 557 21.45 -15.11 -5.73
N VAL A 558 21.84 -16.18 -6.42
CA VAL A 558 23.25 -16.61 -6.48
C VAL A 558 23.75 -16.90 -7.89
N ALA A 559 25.06 -16.72 -8.10
CA ALA A 559 25.76 -17.17 -9.31
C ALA A 559 27.13 -17.78 -8.94
N GLY A 560 27.60 -18.72 -9.77
CA GLY A 560 28.83 -19.48 -9.51
C GLY A 560 28.70 -20.54 -8.41
N MET A 561 27.49 -20.73 -7.85
CA MET A 561 27.23 -21.71 -6.80
C MET A 561 25.84 -22.33 -6.90
N THR A 562 25.65 -23.46 -6.20
CA THR A 562 24.35 -24.10 -5.97
C THR A 562 24.23 -24.55 -4.50
N PHE A 563 23.03 -24.60 -3.94
CA PHE A 563 22.80 -25.14 -2.59
C PHE A 563 21.36 -25.63 -2.36
N GLU A 564 21.16 -26.37 -1.28
CA GLU A 564 19.86 -26.84 -0.81
C GLU A 564 19.45 -26.15 0.50
N ILE A 565 18.16 -25.88 0.67
CA ILE A 565 17.55 -25.34 1.89
C ILE A 565 16.63 -26.42 2.47
N HIS A 566 17.03 -27.03 3.59
CA HIS A 566 16.24 -28.05 4.26
C HIS A 566 15.19 -27.39 5.16
N THR A 567 14.00 -27.14 4.63
CA THR A 567 12.98 -26.30 5.28
C THR A 567 12.38 -26.92 6.53
N TYR A 568 12.51 -28.24 6.69
CA TYR A 568 12.13 -28.98 7.91
C TYR A 568 13.12 -28.84 9.08
N ILE A 569 14.23 -28.12 8.88
CA ILE A 569 15.17 -27.73 9.94
C ILE A 569 14.90 -26.26 10.28
N ASP A 570 14.58 -26.01 11.55
CA ASP A 570 14.41 -24.66 12.09
C ASP A 570 15.74 -23.89 12.03
N SER A 571 15.68 -22.60 11.71
CA SER A 571 16.88 -21.75 11.71
C SER A 571 17.51 -21.69 13.10
N SER A 572 18.82 -21.90 13.15
CA SER A 572 19.62 -21.76 14.37
C SER A 572 20.52 -20.50 14.37
N CYS A 573 20.31 -19.59 13.41
CA CYS A 573 20.94 -18.26 13.39
C CYS A 573 20.65 -17.49 14.68
N THR A 574 21.69 -16.85 15.22
CA THR A 574 21.60 -15.91 16.34
C THR A 574 21.82 -14.49 15.85
N LEU A 575 21.24 -13.52 16.54
CA LEU A 575 21.24 -12.12 16.16
C LEU A 575 21.37 -11.20 17.38
N ASP A 576 21.92 -10.00 17.17
CA ASP A 576 22.03 -8.98 18.21
C ASP A 576 20.75 -8.13 18.31
N GLU A 577 20.74 -7.17 19.23
CA GLU A 577 19.60 -6.27 19.50
C GLU A 577 19.23 -5.35 18.30
N ASN A 578 20.10 -5.25 17.29
CA ASN A 578 19.86 -4.49 16.06
C ASN A 578 19.47 -5.40 14.88
N GLY A 579 19.30 -6.70 15.13
CA GLY A 579 18.93 -7.69 14.12
C GLY A 579 20.09 -8.11 13.20
N LEU A 580 21.34 -7.87 13.60
CA LEU A 580 22.52 -8.30 12.85
C LEU A 580 22.93 -9.73 13.23
N PHE A 581 23.50 -10.47 12.29
CA PHE A 581 23.98 -11.84 12.55
C PHE A 581 25.06 -11.89 13.64
N THR A 582 25.00 -12.90 14.51
CA THR A 582 26.03 -13.16 15.54
C THR A 582 26.59 -14.59 15.49
N GLY A 583 25.97 -15.49 14.73
CA GLY A 583 26.43 -16.87 14.58
C GLY A 583 25.31 -17.84 14.24
N VAL A 584 25.66 -19.12 14.22
CA VAL A 584 24.73 -20.25 14.06
C VAL A 584 24.96 -21.20 15.23
N SER A 585 23.92 -21.42 16.03
CA SER A 585 24.02 -22.13 17.31
C SER A 585 23.75 -23.63 17.23
N GLY A 586 23.22 -24.09 16.09
CA GLY A 586 22.77 -25.46 15.88
C GLY A 586 23.10 -25.99 14.50
N GLU A 587 22.24 -26.88 14.00
CA GLU A 587 22.38 -27.45 12.66
C GLU A 587 22.09 -26.39 11.61
N TYR A 588 22.90 -26.38 10.55
CA TYR A 588 22.66 -25.58 9.34
C TYR A 588 21.53 -26.20 8.54
N ARG A 589 20.58 -25.37 8.12
CA ARG A 589 19.55 -25.78 7.18
C ARG A 589 20.04 -25.71 5.73
N VAL A 590 21.01 -24.85 5.44
CA VAL A 590 21.70 -24.79 4.15
C VAL A 590 22.71 -25.92 4.05
N LYS A 591 22.55 -26.76 3.03
CA LYS A 591 23.41 -27.94 2.80
C LYS A 591 23.78 -28.06 1.33
N ASN A 592 24.69 -28.99 1.05
CA ASN A 592 25.09 -29.36 -0.30
C ASN A 592 25.56 -28.16 -1.14
N VAL A 593 26.22 -27.20 -0.50
CA VAL A 593 26.78 -26.02 -1.16
C VAL A 593 27.91 -26.44 -2.09
N LYS A 594 27.79 -26.08 -3.38
CA LYS A 594 28.81 -26.32 -4.40
C LYS A 594 29.21 -25.01 -5.06
N ILE A 595 30.51 -24.80 -5.20
CA ILE A 595 31.10 -23.67 -5.92
C ILE A 595 31.68 -24.19 -7.23
N ASN A 596 31.18 -23.72 -8.37
CA ASN A 596 31.57 -24.20 -9.70
C ASN A 596 31.52 -25.75 -9.80
N GLY A 597 30.49 -26.36 -9.20
CA GLY A 597 30.26 -27.81 -9.18
C GLY A 597 31.11 -28.62 -8.18
N GLN A 598 32.03 -27.99 -7.45
CA GLN A 598 32.83 -28.64 -6.40
C GLN A 598 32.25 -28.36 -5.02
N ASP A 599 32.34 -29.31 -4.09
CA ASP A 599 31.88 -29.11 -2.72
C ASP A 599 32.61 -27.93 -2.06
N LEU A 600 31.86 -27.14 -1.27
CA LEU A 600 32.40 -26.01 -0.53
C LEU A 600 33.48 -26.47 0.45
N ASP A 601 34.68 -25.88 0.34
CA ASP A 601 35.74 -26.02 1.33
C ASP A 601 35.66 -24.85 2.30
N LEU A 602 35.26 -25.13 3.55
CA LEU A 602 35.05 -24.11 4.58
C LEU A 602 36.29 -23.27 4.90
N LYS A 603 37.50 -23.79 4.63
CA LYS A 603 38.77 -23.09 4.91
C LYS A 603 39.36 -22.40 3.69
N LYS A 604 38.88 -22.72 2.49
CA LYS A 604 39.34 -22.08 1.26
C LYS A 604 38.83 -20.62 1.21
N THR A 605 39.68 -19.74 0.69
CA THR A 605 39.30 -18.36 0.37
C THR A 605 38.70 -18.31 -1.04
N TYR A 606 37.60 -17.59 -1.17
CA TYR A 606 36.88 -17.29 -2.41
C TYR A 606 36.73 -15.78 -2.54
N THR A 607 36.54 -15.30 -3.76
CA THR A 607 36.10 -13.93 -4.03
C THR A 607 34.59 -13.91 -4.19
N LEU A 608 33.92 -13.03 -3.43
CA LEU A 608 32.47 -12.85 -3.44
C LEU A 608 32.14 -11.46 -3.99
N ALA A 609 31.37 -11.42 -5.08
CA ALA A 609 30.78 -10.20 -5.63
C ALA A 609 29.35 -9.99 -5.13
N SER A 610 29.03 -8.75 -4.75
CA SER A 610 27.68 -8.33 -4.38
C SER A 610 27.60 -6.80 -4.34
N THR A 611 26.53 -6.26 -3.77
CA THR A 611 26.38 -4.83 -3.47
C THR A 611 27.21 -4.44 -2.25
N ASP A 612 27.68 -3.19 -2.22
CA ASP A 612 28.22 -2.55 -1.02
C ASP A 612 27.20 -2.53 0.13
N TYR A 613 25.90 -2.40 -0.16
CA TYR A 613 24.81 -2.62 0.78
C TYR A 613 24.98 -3.93 1.57
N THR A 614 25.15 -5.05 0.87
CA THR A 614 25.27 -6.38 1.48
C THR A 614 26.65 -6.61 2.10
N LEU A 615 27.73 -6.22 1.41
CA LEU A 615 29.09 -6.61 1.82
C LEU A 615 29.73 -5.67 2.83
N LEU A 616 29.42 -4.37 2.77
CA LEU A 616 30.13 -3.33 3.53
C LEU A 616 29.22 -2.61 4.51
N ASN A 617 27.93 -2.48 4.20
CA ASN A 617 27.00 -1.65 4.97
C ASN A 617 26.05 -2.47 5.86
N HIS A 618 26.29 -3.78 6.00
CA HIS A 618 25.53 -4.73 6.83
C HIS A 618 24.05 -4.88 6.44
N GLY A 619 23.70 -4.53 5.21
CA GLY A 619 22.34 -4.60 4.69
C GLY A 619 21.71 -5.97 4.93
N ASP A 620 20.42 -6.01 5.27
CA ASP A 620 19.69 -7.22 5.68
C ASP A 620 20.33 -8.01 6.85
N GLY A 621 21.27 -7.41 7.58
CA GLY A 621 21.98 -8.02 8.72
C GLY A 621 23.25 -8.80 8.37
N TYR A 622 23.75 -8.70 7.13
CA TYR A 622 24.96 -9.40 6.66
C TYR A 622 26.25 -8.77 7.21
N ASN A 623 26.57 -8.99 8.49
CA ASN A 623 27.78 -8.47 9.15
C ASN A 623 28.93 -9.51 9.28
N MET A 624 28.73 -10.76 8.84
CA MET A 624 29.76 -11.81 8.84
C MET A 624 30.97 -11.49 7.93
N PHE A 625 30.82 -10.47 7.08
CA PHE A 625 31.87 -9.95 6.19
C PHE A 625 32.73 -8.85 6.81
N ASN A 626 32.51 -8.51 8.09
CA ASN A 626 33.37 -7.59 8.80
C ASN A 626 34.85 -8.01 8.68
N ASP A 627 35.71 -7.03 8.45
CA ASP A 627 37.16 -7.18 8.25
C ASP A 627 37.59 -8.01 7.03
N CYS A 628 36.66 -8.49 6.20
CA CYS A 628 37.00 -9.11 4.92
C CYS A 628 37.76 -8.13 4.03
N LYS A 629 38.79 -8.63 3.34
CA LYS A 629 39.59 -7.81 2.44
C LYS A 629 38.79 -7.44 1.21
N VAL A 630 38.53 -6.14 1.03
CA VAL A 630 37.94 -5.60 -0.20
C VAL A 630 38.97 -5.64 -1.32
N THR A 631 38.67 -6.35 -2.39
CA THR A 631 39.54 -6.48 -3.58
C THR A 631 39.12 -5.54 -4.70
N GLN A 632 37.83 -5.21 -4.77
CA GLN A 632 37.28 -4.19 -5.65
C GLN A 632 36.18 -3.44 -4.88
N ASN A 633 36.25 -2.10 -4.83
CA ASN A 633 35.28 -1.29 -4.09
C ASN A 633 34.56 -0.34 -5.02
N ALA A 634 33.24 -0.32 -4.93
CA ALA A 634 32.37 0.60 -5.66
C ALA A 634 32.70 0.73 -7.15
N VAL A 635 32.89 -0.41 -7.82
CA VAL A 635 33.39 -0.49 -9.20
C VAL A 635 32.40 0.13 -10.18
N LYS A 636 31.11 -0.13 -9.97
CA LYS A 636 30.03 0.22 -10.88
C LYS A 636 28.70 0.21 -10.14
N ILE A 637 27.79 1.11 -10.51
CA ILE A 637 26.42 1.13 -9.97
C ILE A 637 25.62 -0.07 -10.49
N ASP A 638 24.78 -0.64 -9.65
CA ASP A 638 23.99 -1.86 -9.87
C ASP A 638 23.19 -1.90 -11.19
N ASN A 639 22.52 -0.80 -11.54
CA ASN A 639 21.81 -0.69 -12.82
C ASN A 639 22.76 -0.78 -14.03
N GLN A 640 23.95 -0.18 -13.95
CA GLN A 640 24.94 -0.24 -15.02
C GLN A 640 25.64 -1.60 -15.09
N VAL A 641 25.79 -2.31 -13.96
CA VAL A 641 26.24 -3.71 -13.94
C VAL A 641 25.31 -4.58 -14.79
N LEU A 642 24.01 -4.44 -14.60
CA LEU A 642 23.01 -5.19 -15.36
C LEU A 642 23.00 -4.78 -16.84
N ILE A 643 23.05 -3.47 -17.16
CA ILE A 643 23.12 -2.97 -18.55
C ILE A 643 24.36 -3.53 -19.27
N ASP A 644 25.53 -3.47 -18.64
CA ASP A 644 26.78 -3.89 -19.28
C ASP A 644 26.83 -5.41 -19.48
N TYR A 645 26.29 -6.18 -18.55
CA TYR A 645 26.15 -7.63 -18.74
C TYR A 645 25.22 -7.96 -19.90
N ILE A 646 24.03 -7.33 -19.97
CA ILE A 646 23.08 -7.61 -21.04
C ILE A 646 23.63 -7.16 -22.39
N THR A 647 24.14 -5.92 -22.48
CA THR A 647 24.59 -5.34 -23.76
C THR A 647 25.94 -5.89 -24.23
N GLY A 648 26.85 -6.19 -23.30
CA GLY A 648 28.17 -6.76 -23.58
C GLY A 648 28.12 -8.28 -23.71
N THR A 649 27.91 -8.97 -22.59
CA THR A 649 28.04 -10.43 -22.50
C THR A 649 26.91 -11.16 -23.20
N LEU A 650 25.67 -10.69 -23.04
CA LEU A 650 24.50 -11.25 -23.74
C LEU A 650 24.25 -10.62 -25.12
N SER A 651 25.13 -9.71 -25.58
CA SER A 651 25.02 -9.05 -26.89
C SER A 651 23.68 -8.35 -27.14
N GLY A 652 23.06 -7.84 -26.06
CA GLY A 652 21.83 -7.05 -26.08
C GLY A 652 20.52 -7.84 -26.06
N ILE A 653 20.56 -9.18 -25.97
CA ILE A 653 19.35 -10.02 -25.96
C ILE A 653 19.40 -11.02 -24.80
N VAL A 654 18.45 -10.89 -23.86
CA VAL A 654 18.22 -11.89 -22.80
C VAL A 654 17.32 -13.01 -23.36
N GLY A 655 17.87 -14.22 -23.47
CA GLY A 655 17.25 -15.33 -24.20
C GLY A 655 16.94 -16.57 -23.35
N GLU A 656 16.99 -17.74 -24.00
CA GLU A 656 16.56 -19.05 -23.50
C GLU A 656 17.13 -19.43 -22.12
N LYS A 657 18.36 -19.01 -21.80
CA LYS A 657 18.99 -19.24 -20.50
C LYS A 657 18.09 -18.82 -19.33
N TYR A 658 17.34 -17.73 -19.48
CA TYR A 658 16.49 -17.18 -18.43
C TYR A 658 15.00 -17.49 -18.64
N SER A 659 14.67 -18.52 -19.43
CA SER A 659 13.28 -18.84 -19.79
C SER A 659 12.46 -19.49 -18.67
N ASN A 660 13.10 -20.19 -17.72
CA ASN A 660 12.40 -20.80 -16.60
C ASN A 660 12.15 -19.77 -15.48
N PRO A 661 10.91 -19.36 -15.18
CA PRO A 661 10.63 -18.34 -14.16
C PRO A 661 11.13 -18.73 -12.76
N TYR A 662 11.32 -20.02 -12.49
CA TYR A 662 11.85 -20.55 -11.23
C TYR A 662 13.38 -20.72 -11.20
N GLY A 663 14.09 -20.17 -12.20
CA GLY A 663 15.56 -20.21 -12.29
C GLY A 663 16.16 -21.49 -12.88
N GLU A 664 17.47 -21.64 -12.76
CA GLU A 664 18.26 -22.75 -13.30
C GLU A 664 18.44 -23.93 -12.31
N GLY A 665 17.86 -23.83 -11.10
CA GLY A 665 17.98 -24.86 -10.06
C GLY A 665 19.25 -24.70 -9.23
N ARG A 666 19.75 -23.47 -9.09
CA ARG A 666 20.85 -23.09 -8.22
C ARG A 666 20.44 -23.17 -6.74
N ILE A 667 19.16 -22.97 -6.42
CA ILE A 667 18.63 -22.97 -5.06
C ILE A 667 17.46 -23.94 -4.96
N VAL A 668 17.59 -24.98 -4.15
CA VAL A 668 16.57 -26.04 -4.04
C VAL A 668 16.05 -26.13 -2.62
N ALA A 669 14.75 -25.89 -2.42
CA ALA A 669 14.09 -26.17 -1.14
C ALA A 669 13.78 -27.68 -1.02
N VAL A 670 14.17 -28.29 0.10
CA VAL A 670 13.95 -29.70 0.41
C VAL A 670 12.94 -29.81 1.55
N GLU A 671 11.75 -30.28 1.21
CA GLU A 671 10.68 -30.65 2.14
C GLU A 671 10.80 -32.13 2.53
N GLN A 672 10.17 -32.53 3.65
CA GLN A 672 10.30 -33.87 4.24
C GLN A 672 9.57 -34.98 3.46
#